data_AF-A0A7W0Q9B3-F1
#
_entry.id   AF-A0A7W0Q9B3-F1
#
_cell.length_a   1.000
_cell.length_b   1.000
_cell.length_c   1.000
_cell.angle_alpha   90.00
_cell.angle_beta   90.00
_cell.angle_gamma   90.00
#
_symmetry.space_group_name_H-M   'P 1'
#
loop_
_entity.id
_entity.type
_entity.pdbx_description
1 polymer ?
#
loop_
_entity_poly.entity_id
_entity_poly.type
_entity_poly.pdbx_seq_one_letter_code
_entity_poly.pdbx_strand_id
1 'polypeptide(L)'
;MANDKRTEPRNGEITGMHRTDDAARVLQQTGEHAVEIARAAQRLAESGVHQSLASDTASAALEDIAHSLDQTATATEQLARSQQEVATSARDTLQALDTSAADLQQLALSVATVRTDCELLARGSESTATVLEESARSLKSTAANASELTETTVRLVAAVTETSKSVADTAARGMETATTIEEVATTVEEMAAGSARLATDSRQVGEKVINIAAGFKSLVGALEIVASDTTETASSIEQTSATAEELARSFRGVSDLAGTLEEAATTSASNLAEVAASVEEVAATAEKMATVVDGNAVAIEALARSAQRVAQSGGEVSTLASSSAAAAMQLEAVTRKIGGVVEQTRTTSARVAGSARAGGITVGRSIGGLIKIRQAMIDGAGVMKDVGRRAEEIGDMVQAINLIADRTNLLSLNASIEAARAGEHGRGFAVIAEEVRALADRAAAAATDVAKIVRGLQLAARDALTSSAEGLRLADEGAALSEEARGGLQTILEGVELLDGSIQNISMASEEQARAVQTVSSTTARLEIESRTIARASSEQTQATQNLARAAGELRSMGKQTRDATSEQARALRELVKGNTQLTATAEKVTRATEEQATGAAELARGAVQMRGATLRTATALTEQIRGVAQMSTSVQEISGATQRMVAGIAEQANGSAEIARAMDGARKHAVQNARAIAEQAMVAKELEAGIRDVSRLSADITVATAEHASGVTSLVKDADEVRRIAKQTARTVGEQAEALSVLAGSVSKQTVSLQGLARITGDQATATAEVNQAMHVVRGRTREIATALAAQAKSAAAGVVDVATVAREVASLQATTNQQVEAMSSRLDGAGEPPA
;
A
#
# COMPACT_ATOMS: atom_id res chain seq x y z
N MET A 1 -23.39 3.57 23.63
CA MET A 1 -22.89 4.07 24.93
C MET A 1 -21.39 3.79 24.91
N ALA A 2 -20.56 4.81 24.74
CA ALA A 2 -20.03 5.68 25.80
C ALA A 2 -18.97 4.91 26.63
N ASN A 3 -17.68 5.17 26.40
CA ASN A 3 -16.82 6.13 27.16
C ASN A 3 -16.23 5.42 28.41
N ASP A 4 -14.99 5.58 28.88
CA ASP A 4 -13.94 6.60 28.64
C ASP A 4 -12.60 6.11 29.27
N LYS A 5 -11.50 6.85 29.05
CA LYS A 5 -10.25 6.95 29.89
C LYS A 5 -9.24 5.78 29.94
N ARG A 6 -8.00 6.01 29.46
CA ARG A 6 -6.74 6.41 30.20
C ARG A 6 -5.95 5.17 30.70
N THR A 7 -4.60 5.07 30.73
CA THR A 7 -3.46 5.97 30.38
C THR A 7 -2.18 5.12 30.18
N GLU A 8 -1.07 5.77 29.76
CA GLU A 8 0.36 5.33 29.77
C GLU A 8 0.84 4.60 31.07
N PRO A 9 2.05 3.96 31.19
CA PRO A 9 3.30 4.25 30.43
C PRO A 9 4.31 3.11 30.11
N ARG A 10 5.44 3.57 29.54
CA ARG A 10 6.77 2.97 29.24
C ARG A 10 7.42 2.02 30.28
N ASN A 11 8.34 1.20 29.74
CA ASN A 11 9.66 0.74 30.24
C ASN A 11 9.83 0.22 31.69
N GLY A 12 10.59 -0.87 31.83
CA GLY A 12 11.22 -1.24 33.11
C GLY A 12 11.88 -2.62 33.12
N GLU A 13 13.00 -2.78 32.41
CA GLU A 13 13.80 -4.02 32.48
C GLU A 13 14.63 -4.13 33.77
N ILE A 14 14.76 -5.37 34.26
CA ILE A 14 15.93 -5.94 34.95
C ILE A 14 16.19 -5.52 36.42
N THR A 15 15.72 -6.42 37.29
CA THR A 15 16.38 -7.04 38.47
C THR A 15 17.59 -6.40 39.18
N GLY A 16 17.68 -6.53 40.51
CA GLY A 16 16.67 -7.13 41.39
C GLY A 16 17.06 -7.48 42.83
N MET A 17 16.01 -7.70 43.63
CA MET A 17 16.03 -8.35 44.95
C MET A 17 14.59 -8.83 45.31
N HIS A 18 14.07 -9.87 44.64
CA HIS A 18 12.64 -10.29 44.72
C HIS A 18 12.46 -11.82 44.53
N ARG A 19 12.72 -12.68 45.55
CA ARG A 19 12.45 -14.15 45.44
C ARG A 19 12.03 -14.89 46.74
N THR A 20 11.57 -14.24 47.82
CA THR A 20 11.23 -14.94 49.08
C THR A 20 9.83 -14.72 49.66
N ASP A 21 9.08 -13.67 49.26
CA ASP A 21 7.76 -13.36 49.85
C ASP A 21 6.57 -14.09 49.19
N ASP A 22 6.68 -14.47 47.92
CA ASP A 22 5.55 -15.02 47.14
C ASP A 22 5.12 -16.44 47.57
N ALA A 23 5.95 -17.18 48.31
CA ALA A 23 5.70 -18.59 48.62
C ALA A 23 4.74 -18.80 49.82
N ALA A 24 4.72 -17.91 50.81
CA ALA A 24 3.91 -18.10 52.02
C ALA A 24 2.42 -17.78 51.80
N ARG A 25 2.12 -16.78 50.96
CA ARG A 25 0.75 -16.27 50.75
C ARG A 25 -0.16 -17.26 50.01
N VAL A 26 0.43 -18.21 49.26
CA VAL A 26 -0.29 -19.20 48.44
C VAL A 26 -0.95 -20.32 49.27
N LEU A 27 -0.33 -20.72 50.39
CA LEU A 27 -0.82 -21.86 51.20
C LEU A 27 -2.02 -21.52 52.08
N GLN A 28 -2.09 -20.30 52.64
CA GLN A 28 -3.20 -19.93 53.54
C GLN A 28 -4.54 -19.83 52.79
N GLN A 29 -4.52 -19.42 51.51
CA GLN A 29 -5.71 -19.38 50.67
C GLN A 29 -6.30 -20.76 50.35
N THR A 30 -5.56 -21.87 50.52
CA THR A 30 -6.09 -23.20 50.17
C THR A 30 -7.02 -23.80 51.25
N GLY A 31 -7.00 -23.27 52.48
CA GLY A 31 -7.74 -23.84 53.62
C GLY A 31 -9.22 -23.43 53.72
N GLU A 32 -9.53 -22.14 53.56
CA GLU A 32 -10.90 -21.62 53.75
C GLU A 32 -11.86 -22.10 52.66
N HIS A 33 -11.36 -22.30 51.44
CA HIS A 33 -12.12 -22.78 50.29
C HIS A 33 -12.73 -24.18 50.49
N ALA A 34 -12.24 -24.97 51.45
CA ALA A 34 -12.76 -26.31 51.72
C ALA A 34 -14.17 -26.31 52.35
N VAL A 35 -14.44 -25.37 53.27
CA VAL A 35 -15.63 -25.46 54.15
C VAL A 35 -16.93 -25.09 53.43
N GLU A 36 -16.89 -24.16 52.47
CA GLU A 36 -18.09 -23.76 51.72
C GLU A 36 -18.63 -24.87 50.80
N ILE A 37 -17.74 -25.74 50.29
CA ILE A 37 -18.08 -26.78 49.31
C ILE A 37 -19.05 -27.82 49.90
N ALA A 38 -18.90 -28.18 51.18
CA ALA A 38 -19.71 -29.22 51.82
C ALA A 38 -21.19 -28.82 52.02
N ARG A 39 -21.50 -27.55 52.28
CA ARG A 39 -22.90 -27.09 52.49
C ARG A 39 -23.68 -26.86 51.19
N ALA A 40 -22.98 -26.60 50.09
CA ALA A 40 -23.62 -26.52 48.77
C ALA A 40 -24.21 -27.89 48.36
N ALA A 41 -23.53 -28.97 48.74
CA ALA A 41 -23.86 -30.34 48.34
C ALA A 41 -25.31 -30.75 48.64
N GLN A 42 -25.76 -30.61 49.89
CA GLN A 42 -27.02 -31.24 50.31
C GLN A 42 -28.28 -30.66 49.63
N ARG A 43 -28.25 -29.40 49.18
CA ARG A 43 -29.37 -28.76 48.45
C ARG A 43 -29.50 -29.21 47.00
N LEU A 44 -28.46 -29.79 46.40
CA LEU A 44 -28.51 -30.32 45.04
C LEU A 44 -29.31 -31.63 44.95
N ALA A 45 -29.41 -32.39 46.05
CA ALA A 45 -30.04 -33.72 46.04
C ALA A 45 -31.57 -33.67 45.87
N GLU A 46 -32.26 -32.85 46.66
CA GLU A 46 -33.74 -32.78 46.62
C GLU A 46 -34.27 -32.22 45.29
N SER A 47 -33.51 -31.34 44.64
CA SER A 47 -33.85 -30.80 43.31
C SER A 47 -33.80 -31.85 42.19
N GLY A 48 -33.09 -32.97 42.38
CA GLY A 48 -32.90 -33.98 41.32
C GLY A 48 -34.14 -34.82 41.03
N VAL A 49 -34.96 -35.13 42.04
CA VAL A 49 -36.07 -36.09 41.90
C VAL A 49 -37.25 -35.49 41.10
N HIS A 50 -37.61 -34.24 41.36
CA HIS A 50 -38.68 -33.54 40.62
C HIS A 50 -38.34 -33.33 39.13
N GLN A 51 -37.05 -33.29 38.77
CA GLN A 51 -36.57 -33.14 37.39
C GLN A 51 -36.94 -34.34 36.49
N SER A 52 -37.08 -35.54 37.07
CA SER A 52 -37.20 -36.80 36.32
C SER A 52 -38.59 -37.01 35.71
N LEU A 53 -39.66 -36.89 36.51
CA LEU A 53 -41.04 -37.18 36.06
C LEU A 53 -41.55 -36.22 34.96
N ALA A 54 -41.07 -34.98 34.94
CA ALA A 54 -41.41 -34.03 33.89
C ALA A 54 -40.76 -34.38 32.53
N SER A 55 -39.67 -35.15 32.52
CA SER A 55 -38.96 -35.51 31.29
C SER A 55 -39.71 -36.56 30.46
N ASP A 56 -40.30 -37.57 31.11
CA ASP A 56 -40.91 -38.71 30.41
C ASP A 56 -42.14 -38.30 29.57
N THR A 57 -43.01 -37.45 30.13
CA THR A 57 -44.21 -36.96 29.43
C THR A 57 -43.89 -36.08 28.23
N ALA A 58 -42.82 -35.27 28.32
CA ALA A 58 -42.36 -34.47 27.21
C ALA A 58 -41.69 -35.31 26.11
N SER A 59 -41.06 -36.45 26.44
CA SER A 59 -40.45 -37.35 25.45
C SER A 59 -41.46 -37.93 24.47
N ALA A 60 -42.64 -38.36 24.95
CA ALA A 60 -43.67 -38.96 24.10
C ALA A 60 -44.25 -37.98 23.06
N ALA A 61 -44.46 -36.71 23.44
CA ALA A 61 -44.95 -35.68 22.52
C ALA A 61 -43.91 -35.31 21.43
N LEU A 62 -42.61 -35.47 21.71
CA LEU A 62 -41.54 -35.18 20.76
C LEU A 62 -41.41 -36.25 19.67
N GLU A 63 -41.78 -37.52 19.94
CA GLU A 63 -41.77 -38.58 18.92
C GLU A 63 -42.84 -38.37 17.83
N ASP A 64 -44.04 -37.94 18.22
CA ASP A 64 -45.14 -37.68 17.27
C ASP A 64 -44.83 -36.48 16.36
N ILE A 65 -44.24 -35.42 16.94
CA ILE A 65 -43.68 -34.28 16.19
C ILE A 65 -42.57 -34.74 15.25
N ALA A 66 -41.68 -35.63 15.67
CA ALA A 66 -40.60 -36.16 14.84
C ALA A 66 -41.12 -36.95 13.62
N HIS A 67 -42.24 -37.66 13.75
CA HIS A 67 -42.85 -38.39 12.63
C HIS A 67 -43.45 -37.44 11.57
N SER A 68 -44.18 -36.40 12.00
CA SER A 68 -44.74 -35.38 11.10
C SER A 68 -43.65 -34.59 10.35
N LEU A 69 -42.53 -34.31 11.01
CA LEU A 69 -41.36 -33.67 10.40
C LEU A 69 -40.71 -34.53 9.31
N ASP A 70 -40.70 -35.87 9.44
CA ASP A 70 -40.10 -36.78 8.45
C ASP A 70 -40.91 -36.83 7.14
N GLN A 71 -42.24 -36.87 7.26
CA GLN A 71 -43.14 -36.79 6.11
C GLN A 71 -42.98 -35.45 5.37
N THR A 72 -42.90 -34.35 6.13
CA THR A 72 -42.73 -33.00 5.57
C THR A 72 -41.37 -32.83 4.88
N ALA A 73 -40.28 -33.30 5.49
CA ALA A 73 -38.94 -33.27 4.91
C ALA A 73 -38.88 -34.01 3.56
N THR A 74 -39.49 -35.20 3.48
CA THR A 74 -39.54 -36.01 2.25
C THR A 74 -40.25 -35.27 1.11
N ALA A 75 -41.36 -34.57 1.40
CA ALA A 75 -42.08 -33.77 0.42
C ALA A 75 -41.26 -32.55 -0.06
N THR A 76 -40.57 -31.84 0.85
CA THR A 76 -39.68 -30.73 0.48
C THR A 76 -38.48 -31.19 -0.35
N GLU A 77 -37.98 -32.40 -0.14
CA GLU A 77 -36.86 -32.94 -0.92
C GLU A 77 -37.28 -33.27 -2.37
N GLN A 78 -38.50 -33.79 -2.57
CA GLN A 78 -39.07 -33.97 -3.92
C GLN A 78 -39.29 -32.62 -4.63
N LEU A 79 -39.79 -31.62 -3.92
CA LEU A 79 -39.99 -30.27 -4.46
C LEU A 79 -38.65 -29.62 -4.87
N ALA A 80 -37.60 -29.77 -4.06
CA ALA A 80 -36.26 -29.27 -4.38
C ALA A 80 -35.68 -29.92 -5.66
N ARG A 81 -35.87 -31.24 -5.86
CA ARG A 81 -35.44 -31.93 -7.09
C ARG A 81 -36.21 -31.44 -8.32
N SER A 82 -37.53 -31.26 -8.21
CA SER A 82 -38.35 -30.68 -9.27
C SER A 82 -37.90 -29.27 -9.67
N GLN A 83 -37.60 -28.41 -8.69
CA GLN A 83 -37.10 -27.06 -8.95
C GLN A 83 -35.70 -27.06 -9.59
N GLN A 84 -34.83 -28.01 -9.20
CA GLN A 84 -33.50 -28.21 -9.79
C GLN A 84 -33.59 -28.59 -11.29
N GLU A 85 -34.51 -29.49 -11.65
CA GLU A 85 -34.77 -29.90 -13.05
C GLU A 85 -35.29 -28.73 -13.90
N VAL A 86 -36.23 -27.93 -13.37
CA VAL A 86 -36.71 -26.73 -14.05
C VAL A 86 -35.59 -25.69 -14.23
N ALA A 87 -34.73 -25.51 -13.21
CA ALA A 87 -33.60 -24.57 -13.28
C ALA A 87 -32.47 -25.02 -14.23
N THR A 88 -32.33 -26.32 -14.51
CA THR A 88 -31.43 -26.84 -15.57
C THR A 88 -32.07 -26.64 -16.95
N SER A 89 -33.33 -27.04 -17.13
CA SER A 89 -34.06 -26.82 -18.40
C SER A 89 -34.14 -25.33 -18.79
N ALA A 90 -34.28 -24.42 -17.81
CA ALA A 90 -34.22 -22.98 -18.04
C ALA A 90 -32.83 -22.49 -18.50
N ARG A 91 -31.73 -23.08 -18.04
CA ARG A 91 -30.38 -22.78 -18.55
C ARG A 91 -30.18 -23.30 -19.97
N ASP A 92 -30.60 -24.53 -20.23
CA ASP A 92 -30.44 -25.14 -21.55
C ASP A 92 -31.22 -24.37 -22.62
N THR A 93 -32.44 -23.92 -22.29
CA THR A 93 -33.25 -23.06 -23.18
C THR A 93 -32.66 -21.65 -23.34
N LEU A 94 -32.03 -21.07 -22.30
CA LEU A 94 -31.29 -19.81 -22.43
C LEU A 94 -30.08 -19.96 -23.37
N GLN A 95 -29.32 -21.05 -23.27
CA GLN A 95 -28.18 -21.32 -24.15
C GLN A 95 -28.63 -21.58 -25.60
N ALA A 96 -29.76 -22.26 -25.81
CA ALA A 96 -30.36 -22.46 -27.13
C ALA A 96 -30.87 -21.14 -27.75
N LEU A 97 -31.44 -20.24 -26.94
CA LEU A 97 -31.86 -18.90 -27.39
C LEU A 97 -30.68 -18.01 -27.75
N ASP A 98 -29.58 -18.06 -27.00
CA ASP A 98 -28.34 -17.32 -27.28
C ASP A 98 -27.70 -17.81 -28.60
N THR A 99 -27.69 -19.13 -28.81
CA THR A 99 -27.26 -19.74 -30.09
C THR A 99 -28.17 -19.30 -31.24
N SER A 100 -29.49 -19.33 -31.04
CA SER A 100 -30.47 -18.89 -32.05
C SER A 100 -30.35 -17.39 -32.38
N ALA A 101 -29.95 -16.56 -31.42
CA ALA A 101 -29.68 -15.14 -31.66
C ALA A 101 -28.44 -14.96 -32.54
N ALA A 102 -27.35 -15.70 -32.29
CA ALA A 102 -26.16 -15.70 -33.12
C ALA A 102 -26.46 -16.21 -34.55
N ASP A 103 -27.22 -17.29 -34.70
CA ASP A 103 -27.62 -17.84 -36.00
C ASP A 103 -28.47 -16.86 -36.81
N LEU A 104 -29.44 -16.16 -36.18
CA LEU A 104 -30.23 -15.11 -36.84
C LEU A 104 -29.35 -13.92 -37.29
N GLN A 105 -28.31 -13.60 -36.53
CA GLN A 105 -27.37 -12.53 -36.85
C GLN A 105 -26.45 -12.91 -38.02
N GLN A 106 -26.05 -14.18 -38.12
CA GLN A 106 -25.34 -14.74 -39.29
C GLN A 106 -26.25 -14.86 -40.52
N LEU A 107 -27.53 -15.20 -40.34
CA LEU A 107 -28.53 -15.23 -41.41
C LEU A 107 -28.75 -13.82 -42.00
N ALA A 108 -28.84 -12.79 -41.15
CA ALA A 108 -28.95 -11.40 -41.60
C ALA A 108 -27.75 -10.94 -42.44
N LEU A 109 -26.53 -11.38 -42.11
CA LEU A 109 -25.34 -11.15 -42.94
C LEU A 109 -25.43 -11.85 -44.29
N SER A 110 -25.85 -13.12 -44.33
CA SER A 110 -26.03 -13.87 -45.59
C SER A 110 -27.10 -13.25 -46.50
N VAL A 111 -28.22 -12.78 -45.92
CA VAL A 111 -29.28 -12.06 -46.65
C VAL A 111 -28.77 -10.75 -47.25
N ALA A 112 -27.85 -10.05 -46.58
CA ALA A 112 -27.20 -8.86 -47.13
C ALA A 112 -26.27 -9.19 -48.32
N THR A 113 -25.60 -10.35 -48.32
CA THR A 113 -24.81 -10.84 -49.45
C THR A 113 -25.69 -11.15 -50.65
N VAL A 114 -26.78 -11.89 -50.46
CA VAL A 114 -27.76 -12.24 -51.52
C VAL A 114 -28.35 -10.99 -52.19
N ARG A 115 -28.56 -9.90 -51.42
CA ARG A 115 -28.97 -8.60 -52.00
C ARG A 115 -27.96 -8.06 -52.99
N THR A 116 -26.67 -8.17 -52.69
CA THR A 116 -25.56 -7.71 -53.53
C THR A 116 -25.44 -8.57 -54.80
N ASP A 117 -25.62 -9.88 -54.68
CA ASP A 117 -25.62 -10.79 -55.83
C ASP A 117 -26.78 -10.51 -56.80
N CYS A 118 -27.98 -10.17 -56.28
CA CYS A 118 -29.10 -9.74 -57.12
C CYS A 118 -28.80 -8.46 -57.92
N GLU A 119 -28.04 -7.52 -57.35
CA GLU A 119 -27.62 -6.29 -58.05
C GLU A 119 -26.57 -6.56 -59.14
N LEU A 120 -25.72 -7.58 -58.98
CA LEU A 120 -24.80 -8.06 -60.02
C LEU A 120 -25.55 -8.82 -61.13
N LEU A 121 -26.48 -9.71 -60.77
CA LEU A 121 -27.30 -10.47 -61.73
C LEU A 121 -28.11 -9.55 -62.66
N ALA A 122 -28.63 -8.44 -62.13
CA ALA A 122 -29.32 -7.42 -62.91
C ALA A 122 -28.43 -6.74 -63.97
N ARG A 123 -27.12 -6.59 -63.73
CA ARG A 123 -26.15 -6.07 -64.72
C ARG A 123 -25.73 -7.14 -65.73
N GLY A 124 -25.62 -8.39 -65.28
CA GLY A 124 -25.34 -9.54 -66.16
C GLY A 124 -26.42 -9.72 -67.23
N SER A 125 -27.69 -9.71 -66.82
CA SER A 125 -28.85 -9.88 -67.74
C SER A 125 -28.92 -8.80 -68.83
N GLU A 126 -28.48 -7.58 -68.52
CA GLU A 126 -28.41 -6.46 -69.46
C GLU A 126 -27.34 -6.68 -70.55
N SER A 127 -26.22 -7.32 -70.21
CA SER A 127 -25.22 -7.78 -71.17
C SER A 127 -25.76 -8.93 -72.04
N THR A 128 -26.41 -9.93 -71.43
CA THR A 128 -26.99 -11.08 -72.15
C THR A 128 -28.02 -10.65 -73.20
N ALA A 129 -28.86 -9.63 -72.90
CA ALA A 129 -29.82 -9.08 -73.85
C ALA A 129 -29.15 -8.55 -75.14
N THR A 130 -28.02 -7.83 -75.02
CA THR A 130 -27.32 -7.27 -76.19
C THR A 130 -26.72 -8.35 -77.12
N VAL A 131 -26.28 -9.49 -76.56
CA VAL A 131 -25.76 -10.63 -77.33
C VAL A 131 -26.89 -11.39 -78.05
N LEU A 132 -28.08 -11.45 -77.44
CA LEU A 132 -29.28 -12.05 -78.06
C LEU A 132 -29.77 -11.21 -79.26
N GLU A 133 -29.73 -9.88 -79.19
CA GLU A 133 -30.06 -9.01 -80.33
C GLU A 133 -29.12 -9.17 -81.54
N GLU A 134 -27.86 -9.55 -81.31
CA GLU A 134 -26.92 -9.88 -82.39
C GLU A 134 -27.19 -11.26 -83.00
N SER A 135 -27.55 -12.24 -82.16
CA SER A 135 -27.98 -13.57 -82.60
C SER A 135 -29.25 -13.51 -83.47
N ALA A 136 -30.20 -12.64 -83.13
CA ALA A 136 -31.40 -12.41 -83.94
C ALA A 136 -31.11 -11.91 -85.36
N ARG A 137 -30.08 -11.06 -85.53
CA ARG A 137 -29.62 -10.60 -86.85
C ARG A 137 -29.02 -11.74 -87.69
N SER A 138 -28.28 -12.66 -87.06
CA SER A 138 -27.70 -13.84 -87.72
C SER A 138 -28.78 -14.79 -88.25
N LEU A 139 -29.76 -15.15 -87.42
CA LEU A 139 -30.88 -16.04 -87.79
C LEU A 139 -31.67 -15.55 -89.01
N LYS A 140 -31.83 -14.22 -89.16
CA LYS A 140 -32.48 -13.60 -90.31
C LYS A 140 -31.72 -13.84 -91.63
N SER A 141 -30.39 -13.98 -91.58
CA SER A 141 -29.59 -14.37 -92.74
C SER A 141 -29.73 -15.87 -93.05
N THR A 142 -29.86 -16.72 -92.04
CA THR A 142 -30.05 -18.17 -92.22
C THR A 142 -31.39 -18.48 -92.90
N ALA A 143 -32.46 -17.73 -92.57
CA ALA A 143 -33.75 -17.84 -93.23
C ALA A 143 -33.71 -17.51 -94.73
N ALA A 144 -32.85 -16.57 -95.15
CA ALA A 144 -32.70 -16.22 -96.58
C ALA A 144 -32.07 -17.38 -97.37
N ASN A 145 -31.05 -18.05 -96.82
CA ASN A 145 -30.42 -19.21 -97.45
C ASN A 145 -31.39 -20.42 -97.57
N ALA A 146 -32.32 -20.60 -96.62
CA ALA A 146 -33.37 -21.63 -96.72
C ALA A 146 -34.32 -21.35 -97.92
N SER A 147 -34.63 -20.09 -98.20
CA SER A 147 -35.42 -19.74 -99.38
C SER A 147 -34.74 -20.15 -100.70
N GLU A 148 -33.41 -20.01 -100.79
CA GLU A 148 -32.61 -20.41 -101.96
C GLU A 148 -32.48 -21.95 -102.08
N LEU A 149 -32.41 -22.66 -100.95
CA LEU A 149 -32.49 -24.12 -100.89
C LEU A 149 -33.84 -24.65 -101.40
N THR A 150 -34.92 -23.89 -101.17
CA THR A 150 -36.26 -24.23 -101.65
C THR A 150 -36.36 -24.15 -103.18
N GLU A 151 -35.75 -23.12 -103.79
CA GLU A 151 -35.73 -22.96 -105.26
C GLU A 151 -34.87 -24.04 -105.94
N THR A 152 -33.78 -24.47 -105.30
CA THR A 152 -32.97 -25.60 -105.79
C THR A 152 -33.67 -26.95 -105.62
N THR A 153 -34.50 -27.16 -104.59
CA THR A 153 -35.35 -28.37 -104.53
C THR A 153 -36.37 -28.46 -105.67
N VAL A 154 -36.92 -27.35 -106.17
CA VAL A 154 -37.83 -27.38 -107.34
C VAL A 154 -37.11 -27.91 -108.60
N ARG A 155 -35.84 -27.56 -108.78
CA ARG A 155 -34.99 -28.15 -109.84
C ARG A 155 -34.65 -29.62 -109.57
N LEU A 156 -34.54 -30.02 -108.30
CA LEU A 156 -34.32 -31.42 -107.90
C LEU A 156 -35.55 -32.32 -108.16
N VAL A 157 -36.78 -31.81 -108.04
CA VAL A 157 -38.02 -32.53 -108.45
C VAL A 157 -37.99 -32.88 -109.94
N ALA A 158 -37.53 -31.96 -110.80
CA ALA A 158 -37.37 -32.24 -112.22
C ALA A 158 -36.33 -33.35 -112.47
N ALA A 159 -35.21 -33.36 -111.73
CA ALA A 159 -34.23 -34.45 -111.78
C ALA A 159 -34.78 -35.80 -111.29
N VAL A 160 -35.65 -35.83 -110.27
CA VAL A 160 -36.34 -37.07 -109.83
C VAL A 160 -37.37 -37.56 -110.85
N THR A 161 -37.98 -36.65 -111.62
CA THR A 161 -38.81 -37.02 -112.77
C THR A 161 -37.97 -37.71 -113.87
N GLU A 162 -36.75 -37.23 -114.10
CA GLU A 162 -35.80 -37.89 -115.01
C GLU A 162 -35.23 -39.20 -114.43
N THR A 163 -35.08 -39.29 -113.10
CA THR A 163 -34.73 -40.54 -112.41
C THR A 163 -35.85 -41.58 -112.55
N SER A 164 -37.12 -41.17 -112.51
CA SER A 164 -38.27 -42.06 -112.79
C SER A 164 -38.25 -42.62 -114.21
N LYS A 165 -37.71 -41.86 -115.18
CA LYS A 165 -37.46 -42.34 -116.55
C LYS A 165 -36.29 -43.35 -116.60
N SER A 166 -35.29 -43.22 -115.72
CA SER A 166 -34.21 -44.20 -115.54
C SER A 166 -34.66 -45.48 -114.80
N VAL A 167 -35.68 -45.40 -113.92
CA VAL A 167 -36.34 -46.58 -113.34
C VAL A 167 -37.01 -47.42 -114.43
N ALA A 168 -37.63 -46.79 -115.44
CA ALA A 168 -38.17 -47.51 -116.60
C ALA A 168 -37.09 -48.22 -117.44
N ASP A 169 -35.89 -47.64 -117.54
CA ASP A 169 -34.73 -48.25 -118.20
C ASP A 169 -34.17 -49.43 -117.39
N THR A 170 -34.26 -49.35 -116.06
CA THR A 170 -33.90 -50.43 -115.13
C THR A 170 -34.87 -51.61 -115.22
N ALA A 171 -36.15 -51.38 -115.53
CA ALA A 171 -37.13 -52.43 -115.79
C ALA A 171 -36.74 -53.31 -117.01
N ALA A 172 -36.04 -52.77 -118.01
CA ALA A 172 -35.53 -53.55 -119.14
C ALA A 172 -34.40 -54.50 -118.74
N ARG A 173 -33.53 -54.09 -117.79
CA ARG A 173 -32.48 -54.95 -117.22
C ARG A 173 -33.05 -56.06 -116.32
N GLY A 174 -34.31 -55.94 -115.90
CA GLY A 174 -35.09 -56.98 -115.22
C GLY A 174 -35.47 -58.21 -116.07
N MET A 175 -35.13 -58.24 -117.36
CA MET A 175 -35.09 -59.47 -118.18
C MET A 175 -33.67 -60.03 -118.36
N GLU A 176 -32.65 -59.17 -118.29
CA GLU A 176 -31.23 -59.53 -118.46
C GLU A 176 -30.58 -60.03 -117.16
N THR A 177 -31.32 -59.99 -116.06
CA THR A 177 -31.33 -61.19 -115.23
C THR A 177 -32.70 -61.87 -115.36
N ALA A 178 -32.68 -63.12 -115.84
CA ALA A 178 -33.68 -64.15 -115.60
C ALA A 178 -33.04 -65.55 -115.39
N THR A 179 -31.73 -65.65 -115.66
CA THR A 179 -30.89 -66.85 -115.57
C THR A 179 -29.71 -66.62 -114.63
N THR A 180 -29.03 -65.48 -114.79
CA THR A 180 -28.30 -64.78 -113.72
C THR A 180 -29.14 -64.58 -112.46
N ILE A 181 -30.46 -64.73 -112.53
CA ILE A 181 -31.38 -64.73 -111.37
C ILE A 181 -31.27 -65.99 -110.47
N GLU A 182 -30.58 -67.08 -110.83
CA GLU A 182 -30.35 -68.19 -109.87
C GLU A 182 -29.07 -67.95 -109.02
N GLU A 183 -28.08 -67.27 -109.61
CA GLU A 183 -26.77 -67.01 -109.00
C GLU A 183 -26.71 -65.63 -108.34
N VAL A 184 -27.49 -64.67 -108.87
CA VAL A 184 -27.91 -63.51 -108.12
C VAL A 184 -28.86 -63.93 -106.97
N ALA A 185 -29.54 -65.09 -107.00
CA ALA A 185 -30.39 -65.54 -105.88
C ALA A 185 -29.57 -65.82 -104.63
N THR A 186 -28.50 -66.59 -104.82
CA THR A 186 -27.64 -67.10 -103.75
C THR A 186 -26.68 -66.02 -103.28
N THR A 187 -26.19 -65.17 -104.19
CA THR A 187 -25.53 -63.92 -103.76
C THR A 187 -26.52 -62.91 -103.17
N VAL A 188 -27.83 -62.97 -103.45
CA VAL A 188 -28.88 -62.18 -102.75
C VAL A 188 -29.32 -62.82 -101.44
N GLU A 189 -29.17 -64.12 -101.20
CA GLU A 189 -29.27 -64.67 -99.85
C GLU A 189 -28.06 -64.26 -99.01
N GLU A 190 -26.85 -64.30 -99.59
CA GLU A 190 -25.64 -63.75 -98.94
C GLU A 190 -25.65 -62.23 -98.83
N MET A 191 -26.30 -61.50 -99.74
CA MET A 191 -26.51 -60.04 -99.74
C MET A 191 -27.86 -59.64 -99.14
N ALA A 192 -28.71 -60.56 -98.66
CA ALA A 192 -29.87 -60.27 -97.81
C ALA A 192 -29.57 -60.64 -96.36
N ALA A 193 -28.82 -61.71 -96.09
CA ALA A 193 -28.07 -61.86 -94.85
C ALA A 193 -26.95 -60.81 -94.76
N GLY A 194 -26.45 -60.37 -95.91
CA GLY A 194 -25.41 -59.37 -96.10
C GLY A 194 -25.92 -57.95 -96.24
N SER A 195 -27.19 -57.70 -96.55
CA SER A 195 -27.86 -56.39 -96.43
C SER A 195 -28.80 -56.33 -95.24
N ALA A 196 -29.13 -57.44 -94.58
CA ALA A 196 -29.54 -57.42 -93.18
C ALA A 196 -28.31 -57.18 -92.30
N ARG A 197 -27.14 -57.75 -92.62
CA ARG A 197 -25.87 -57.32 -92.05
C ARG A 197 -25.47 -55.94 -92.53
N LEU A 198 -25.54 -55.55 -93.80
CA LEU A 198 -25.16 -54.19 -94.25
C LEU A 198 -26.23 -53.13 -93.96
N ALA A 199 -27.49 -53.47 -93.64
CA ALA A 199 -28.46 -52.56 -93.03
C ALA A 199 -28.49 -52.66 -91.50
N THR A 200 -27.84 -53.64 -90.88
CA THR A 200 -27.51 -53.62 -89.43
C THR A 200 -26.12 -53.03 -89.22
N ASP A 201 -25.26 -53.04 -90.22
CA ASP A 201 -23.89 -52.50 -90.28
C ASP A 201 -23.90 -51.15 -90.98
N SER A 202 -24.97 -50.76 -91.68
CA SER A 202 -25.27 -49.37 -92.07
C SER A 202 -26.45 -48.79 -91.30
N ARG A 203 -27.15 -49.58 -90.46
CA ARG A 203 -27.71 -49.04 -89.20
C ARG A 203 -26.69 -49.03 -88.08
N GLN A 204 -25.62 -49.83 -88.05
CA GLN A 204 -24.51 -49.64 -87.10
C GLN A 204 -23.46 -48.70 -87.65
N VAL A 205 -23.22 -48.56 -88.95
CA VAL A 205 -22.47 -47.43 -89.54
C VAL A 205 -23.39 -46.24 -89.64
N GLY A 206 -24.71 -46.39 -89.74
CA GLY A 206 -25.68 -45.32 -89.55
C GLY A 206 -25.72 -44.83 -88.11
N GLU A 207 -25.82 -45.72 -87.12
CA GLU A 207 -25.71 -45.42 -85.68
C GLU A 207 -24.29 -45.06 -85.29
N LYS A 208 -23.23 -45.59 -85.92
CA LYS A 208 -21.85 -45.12 -85.69
C LYS A 208 -21.60 -43.80 -86.40
N VAL A 209 -22.21 -43.49 -87.53
CA VAL A 209 -22.16 -42.15 -88.17
C VAL A 209 -23.08 -41.19 -87.45
N ILE A 210 -24.16 -41.63 -86.81
CA ILE A 210 -24.99 -40.86 -85.89
C ILE A 210 -24.31 -40.75 -84.51
N ASN A 211 -23.49 -41.70 -84.07
CA ASN A 211 -22.68 -41.64 -82.85
C ASN A 211 -21.29 -41.01 -83.10
N ILE A 212 -20.88 -40.84 -84.36
CA ILE A 212 -19.74 -40.04 -84.83
C ILE A 212 -20.22 -38.65 -85.23
N ALA A 213 -21.49 -38.44 -85.63
CA ALA A 213 -22.08 -37.11 -85.83
C ALA A 213 -22.59 -36.55 -84.51
N ALA A 214 -23.24 -37.36 -83.66
CA ALA A 214 -23.43 -37.05 -82.24
C ALA A 214 -22.09 -37.10 -81.51
N GLY A 215 -21.10 -37.87 -81.97
CA GLY A 215 -19.73 -37.85 -81.47
C GLY A 215 -18.99 -36.59 -81.85
N PHE A 216 -19.17 -36.07 -83.07
CA PHE A 216 -18.64 -34.79 -83.54
C PHE A 216 -19.48 -33.62 -83.04
N LYS A 217 -20.75 -33.80 -82.71
CA LYS A 217 -21.60 -32.81 -82.02
C LYS A 217 -21.33 -32.79 -80.51
N SER A 218 -20.96 -33.92 -79.91
CA SER A 218 -20.43 -34.02 -78.55
C SER A 218 -18.94 -33.66 -78.51
N LEU A 219 -18.20 -33.72 -79.63
CA LEU A 219 -16.83 -33.21 -79.73
C LEU A 219 -16.85 -31.72 -80.03
N VAL A 220 -17.78 -31.19 -80.84
CA VAL A 220 -18.05 -29.76 -80.95
C VAL A 220 -18.55 -29.27 -79.60
N GLY A 221 -19.54 -29.92 -79.00
CA GLY A 221 -19.99 -29.61 -77.64
C GLY A 221 -18.89 -29.74 -76.58
N ALA A 222 -17.98 -30.71 -76.69
CA ALA A 222 -16.82 -30.82 -75.79
C ALA A 222 -15.69 -29.86 -76.13
N LEU A 223 -15.54 -29.40 -77.37
CA LEU A 223 -14.59 -28.35 -77.77
C LEU A 223 -15.17 -26.96 -77.48
N GLU A 224 -16.49 -26.81 -77.44
CA GLU A 224 -17.24 -25.63 -76.99
C GLU A 224 -17.28 -25.56 -75.47
N ILE A 225 -17.45 -26.69 -74.77
CA ILE A 225 -17.19 -26.81 -73.33
C ILE A 225 -15.72 -26.53 -73.08
N VAL A 226 -14.76 -27.20 -73.74
CA VAL A 226 -13.33 -26.91 -73.53
C VAL A 226 -12.96 -25.48 -73.98
N ALA A 227 -13.63 -24.85 -74.93
CA ALA A 227 -13.43 -23.43 -75.26
C ALA A 227 -14.08 -22.50 -74.22
N SER A 228 -15.22 -22.88 -73.65
CA SER A 228 -15.85 -22.23 -72.50
C SER A 228 -14.93 -22.35 -71.28
N ASP A 229 -14.49 -23.54 -70.92
CA ASP A 229 -13.47 -23.84 -69.89
C ASP A 229 -12.14 -23.13 -70.21
N THR A 230 -11.75 -22.95 -71.48
CA THR A 230 -10.56 -22.16 -71.88
C THR A 230 -10.79 -20.67 -71.65
N THR A 231 -12.04 -20.20 -71.77
CA THR A 231 -12.44 -18.81 -71.50
C THR A 231 -12.60 -18.56 -69.99
N GLU A 232 -13.15 -19.53 -69.26
CA GLU A 232 -13.27 -19.55 -67.81
C GLU A 232 -11.91 -19.71 -67.13
N THR A 233 -11.02 -20.54 -67.66
CA THR A 233 -9.61 -20.59 -67.23
C THR A 233 -8.84 -19.36 -67.66
N ALA A 234 -9.12 -18.72 -68.80
CA ALA A 234 -8.54 -17.41 -69.12
C ALA A 234 -8.96 -16.34 -68.07
N SER A 235 -10.25 -16.28 -67.74
CA SER A 235 -10.79 -15.42 -66.67
C SER A 235 -10.17 -15.76 -65.30
N SER A 236 -10.09 -17.04 -64.95
CA SER A 236 -9.46 -17.53 -63.72
C SER A 236 -7.95 -17.24 -63.68
N ILE A 237 -7.26 -17.25 -64.82
CA ILE A 237 -5.85 -16.86 -64.95
C ILE A 237 -5.69 -15.35 -64.80
N GLU A 238 -6.61 -14.53 -65.31
CA GLU A 238 -6.60 -13.08 -65.07
C GLU A 238 -6.89 -12.76 -63.60
N GLN A 239 -7.85 -13.44 -62.97
CA GLN A 239 -8.10 -13.36 -61.54
C GLN A 239 -6.89 -13.85 -60.71
N THR A 240 -6.21 -14.92 -61.15
CA THR A 240 -4.97 -15.43 -60.54
C THR A 240 -3.82 -14.41 -60.71
N SER A 241 -3.74 -13.73 -61.86
CA SER A 241 -2.73 -12.69 -62.10
C SER A 241 -3.00 -11.45 -61.23
N ALA A 242 -4.26 -11.01 -61.13
CA ALA A 242 -4.65 -9.87 -60.30
C ALA A 242 -4.41 -10.15 -58.81
N THR A 243 -4.81 -11.33 -58.33
CA THR A 243 -4.55 -11.76 -56.94
C THR A 243 -3.07 -12.01 -56.67
N ALA A 244 -2.28 -12.52 -57.62
CA ALA A 244 -0.83 -12.64 -57.47
C ALA A 244 -0.13 -11.27 -57.40
N GLU A 245 -0.57 -10.27 -58.18
CA GLU A 245 -0.09 -8.90 -58.05
C GLU A 245 -0.51 -8.24 -56.73
N GLU A 246 -1.74 -8.48 -56.28
CA GLU A 246 -2.26 -7.96 -55.01
C GLU A 246 -1.54 -8.59 -53.81
N LEU A 247 -1.28 -9.90 -53.84
CA LEU A 247 -0.40 -10.58 -52.90
C LEU A 247 1.01 -10.01 -52.93
N ALA A 248 1.59 -9.76 -54.11
CA ALA A 248 2.92 -9.17 -54.23
C ALA A 248 3.00 -7.71 -53.72
N ARG A 249 1.88 -6.97 -53.70
CA ARG A 249 1.77 -5.66 -53.02
C ARG A 249 1.57 -5.82 -51.51
N SER A 250 0.73 -6.77 -51.11
CA SER A 250 0.45 -7.10 -49.70
C SER A 250 1.72 -7.55 -48.97
N PHE A 251 2.48 -8.50 -49.52
CA PHE A 251 3.75 -8.95 -48.94
C PHE A 251 4.79 -7.82 -48.84
N ARG A 252 4.82 -6.88 -49.78
CA ARG A 252 5.63 -5.66 -49.64
C ARG A 252 5.16 -4.78 -48.50
N GLY A 253 3.85 -4.59 -48.34
CA GLY A 253 3.28 -3.86 -47.20
C GLY A 253 3.57 -4.54 -45.85
N VAL A 254 3.54 -5.88 -45.77
CA VAL A 254 3.93 -6.63 -44.56
C VAL A 254 5.44 -6.55 -44.32
N SER A 255 6.27 -6.53 -45.37
CA SER A 255 7.72 -6.36 -45.26
C SER A 255 8.09 -4.96 -44.74
N ASP A 256 7.46 -3.89 -45.24
CA ASP A 256 7.60 -2.55 -44.69
C ASP A 256 7.17 -2.50 -43.22
N LEU A 257 6.03 -3.14 -42.89
CA LEU A 257 5.53 -3.21 -41.51
C LEU A 257 6.52 -3.97 -40.60
N ALA A 258 7.13 -5.06 -41.07
CA ALA A 258 8.15 -5.81 -40.35
C ALA A 258 9.43 -4.97 -40.15
N GLY A 259 9.85 -4.18 -41.14
CA GLY A 259 10.93 -3.21 -41.00
C GLY A 259 10.63 -2.13 -39.95
N THR A 260 9.42 -1.56 -39.95
CA THR A 260 9.03 -0.60 -38.88
C THR A 260 8.95 -1.25 -37.50
N LEU A 261 8.60 -2.54 -37.42
CA LEU A 261 8.61 -3.30 -36.17
C LEU A 261 10.04 -3.56 -35.66
N GLU A 262 10.99 -3.78 -36.57
CA GLU A 262 12.42 -3.95 -36.27
C GLU A 262 13.05 -2.64 -35.77
N GLU A 263 12.73 -1.51 -36.41
CA GLU A 263 13.16 -0.17 -35.99
C GLU A 263 12.54 0.24 -34.64
N ALA A 264 11.26 -0.08 -34.42
CA ALA A 264 10.58 0.09 -33.15
C ALA A 264 11.17 -0.82 -32.05
N ALA A 265 11.50 -2.08 -32.36
CA ALA A 265 12.16 -3.00 -31.43
C ALA A 265 13.58 -2.51 -31.07
N THR A 266 14.32 -1.93 -32.03
CA THR A 266 15.65 -1.35 -31.80
C THR A 266 15.57 -0.11 -30.89
N THR A 267 14.58 0.76 -31.13
CA THR A 267 14.29 1.91 -30.26
C THR A 267 13.88 1.46 -28.85
N SER A 268 13.02 0.45 -28.75
CA SER A 268 12.60 -0.18 -27.50
C SER A 268 13.78 -0.78 -26.73
N ALA A 269 14.75 -1.39 -27.40
CA ALA A 269 15.98 -1.88 -26.77
C ALA A 269 16.81 -0.75 -26.13
N SER A 270 16.93 0.40 -26.81
CA SER A 270 17.60 1.58 -26.26
C SER A 270 16.89 2.11 -25.02
N ASN A 271 15.56 2.24 -25.08
CA ASN A 271 14.75 2.70 -23.95
C ASN A 271 14.83 1.73 -22.76
N LEU A 272 14.81 0.41 -23.01
CA LEU A 272 14.99 -0.62 -21.98
C LEU A 272 16.36 -0.54 -21.30
N ALA A 273 17.42 -0.21 -22.05
CA ALA A 273 18.76 0.00 -21.50
C ALA A 273 18.86 1.25 -20.61
N GLU A 274 18.22 2.36 -21.02
CA GLU A 274 18.14 3.59 -20.22
C GLU A 274 17.34 3.37 -18.92
N VAL A 275 16.19 2.69 -19.00
CA VAL A 275 15.39 2.34 -17.82
C VAL A 275 16.15 1.36 -16.91
N ALA A 276 16.94 0.44 -17.46
CA ALA A 276 17.79 -0.44 -16.64
C ALA A 276 18.88 0.32 -15.88
N ALA A 277 19.57 1.27 -16.52
CA ALA A 277 20.53 2.14 -15.84
C ALA A 277 19.85 2.98 -14.74
N SER A 278 18.65 3.51 -14.99
CA SER A 278 17.87 4.24 -13.99
C SER A 278 17.47 3.35 -12.80
N VAL A 279 17.06 2.10 -13.03
CA VAL A 279 16.73 1.15 -11.95
C VAL A 279 17.97 0.80 -11.10
N GLU A 280 19.16 0.68 -11.71
CA GLU A 280 20.42 0.50 -10.96
C GLU A 280 20.77 1.74 -10.12
N GLU A 281 20.57 2.95 -10.64
CA GLU A 281 20.78 4.20 -9.89
C GLU A 281 19.78 4.35 -8.72
N VAL A 282 18.50 4.01 -8.93
CA VAL A 282 17.48 4.00 -7.87
C VAL A 282 17.79 2.95 -6.80
N ALA A 283 18.30 1.77 -7.18
CA ALA A 283 18.74 0.75 -6.22
C ALA A 283 19.95 1.24 -5.39
N ALA A 284 20.97 1.83 -6.04
CA ALA A 284 22.15 2.38 -5.36
C ALA A 284 21.82 3.55 -4.43
N THR A 285 20.89 4.43 -4.83
CA THR A 285 20.40 5.52 -3.97
C THR A 285 19.56 5.01 -2.81
N ALA A 286 18.78 3.92 -2.98
CA ALA A 286 18.06 3.26 -1.88
C ALA A 286 19.02 2.65 -0.84
N GLU A 287 20.13 2.01 -1.26
CA GLU A 287 21.17 1.52 -0.33
C GLU A 287 21.86 2.66 0.44
N LYS A 288 22.20 3.74 -0.27
CA LYS A 288 22.80 4.93 0.33
C LYS A 288 21.84 5.60 1.31
N MET A 289 20.55 5.66 0.98
CA MET A 289 19.50 6.19 1.83
C MET A 289 19.32 5.35 3.10
N ALA A 290 19.32 4.02 3.00
CA ALA A 290 19.29 3.13 4.17
C ALA A 290 20.49 3.40 5.11
N THR A 291 21.69 3.56 4.55
CA THR A 291 22.90 3.90 5.34
C THR A 291 22.78 5.25 6.06
N VAL A 292 22.21 6.26 5.39
CA VAL A 292 21.97 7.59 5.99
C VAL A 292 20.89 7.52 7.08
N VAL A 293 19.82 6.75 6.88
CA VAL A 293 18.75 6.55 7.87
C VAL A 293 19.29 5.85 9.12
N ASP A 294 20.14 4.85 8.96
CA ASP A 294 20.82 4.15 10.06
C ASP A 294 21.74 5.09 10.85
N GLY A 295 22.54 5.92 10.17
CA GLY A 295 23.36 6.96 10.81
C GLY A 295 22.52 8.00 11.56
N ASN A 296 21.40 8.43 10.97
CA ASN A 296 20.46 9.36 11.60
C ASN A 296 19.83 8.75 12.85
N ALA A 297 19.47 7.46 12.85
CA ALA A 297 18.92 6.79 14.03
C ALA A 297 19.90 6.82 15.23
N VAL A 298 21.18 6.52 15.00
CA VAL A 298 22.24 6.62 16.02
C VAL A 298 22.40 8.05 16.53
N ALA A 299 22.35 9.05 15.64
CA ALA A 299 22.41 10.46 16.01
C ALA A 299 21.21 10.89 16.86
N ILE A 300 19.99 10.44 16.51
CA ILE A 300 18.74 10.72 17.25
C ILE A 300 18.79 10.14 18.66
N GLU A 301 19.28 8.92 18.84
CA GLU A 301 19.48 8.35 20.18
C GLU A 301 20.49 9.13 21.02
N ALA A 302 21.61 9.55 20.42
CA ALA A 302 22.61 10.35 21.11
C ALA A 302 22.03 11.72 21.54
N LEU A 303 21.20 12.31 20.69
CA LEU A 303 20.44 13.53 20.97
C LEU A 303 19.43 13.34 22.11
N ALA A 304 18.68 12.24 22.13
CA ALA A 304 17.74 11.91 23.21
C ALA A 304 18.45 11.73 24.56
N ARG A 305 19.56 10.98 24.58
CA ARG A 305 20.43 10.84 25.77
C ARG A 305 21.00 12.19 26.21
N SER A 306 21.32 13.08 25.26
CA SER A 306 21.83 14.42 25.58
C SER A 306 20.76 15.33 26.18
N ALA A 307 19.54 15.33 25.63
CA ALA A 307 18.41 16.06 26.22
C ALA A 307 18.18 15.59 27.67
N GLN A 308 18.07 14.28 27.90
CA GLN A 308 17.85 13.74 29.25
C GLN A 308 18.93 14.18 30.27
N ARG A 309 20.21 14.24 29.87
CA ARG A 309 21.27 14.81 30.72
C ARG A 309 21.09 16.31 30.99
N VAL A 310 20.72 17.09 29.96
CA VAL A 310 20.45 18.54 30.12
C VAL A 310 19.27 18.79 31.06
N ALA A 311 18.22 17.96 31.02
CA ALA A 311 17.13 18.02 32.00
C ALA A 311 17.62 17.77 33.44
N GLN A 312 18.46 16.74 33.64
CA GLN A 312 19.03 16.43 34.94
C GLN A 312 19.90 17.58 35.47
N SER A 313 20.84 18.08 34.67
CA SER A 313 21.68 19.22 35.05
C SER A 313 20.86 20.49 35.31
N GLY A 314 19.75 20.68 34.60
CA GLY A 314 18.77 21.73 34.92
C GLY A 314 18.20 21.59 36.34
N GLY A 315 17.75 20.39 36.72
CA GLY A 315 17.27 20.10 38.08
C GLY A 315 18.32 20.28 39.17
N GLU A 316 19.57 19.88 38.90
CA GLU A 316 20.71 20.11 39.79
C GLU A 316 20.97 21.62 39.98
N VAL A 317 20.92 22.42 38.91
CA VAL A 317 21.08 23.89 38.97
C VAL A 317 19.93 24.57 39.75
N SER A 318 18.68 24.14 39.58
CA SER A 318 17.55 24.64 40.39
C SER A 318 17.73 24.33 41.88
N THR A 319 18.17 23.11 42.20
CA THR A 319 18.46 22.71 43.59
C THR A 319 19.58 23.57 44.19
N LEU A 320 20.66 23.78 43.44
CA LEU A 320 21.77 24.65 43.86
C LEU A 320 21.33 26.11 44.02
N ALA A 321 20.50 26.63 43.11
CA ALA A 321 19.92 27.96 43.21
C ALA A 321 19.05 28.10 44.47
N SER A 322 18.19 27.13 44.77
CA SER A 322 17.38 27.12 46.00
C SER A 322 18.24 27.19 47.26
N SER A 323 19.33 26.39 47.33
CA SER A 323 20.28 26.44 48.45
C SER A 323 21.03 27.79 48.53
N SER A 324 21.37 28.39 47.39
CA SER A 324 22.03 29.70 47.31
C SER A 324 21.11 30.84 47.76
N ALA A 325 19.81 30.75 47.49
CA ALA A 325 18.81 31.71 47.96
C ALA A 325 18.68 31.65 49.49
N ALA A 326 18.62 30.45 50.06
CA ALA A 326 18.61 30.26 51.51
C ALA A 326 19.88 30.82 52.18
N ALA A 327 21.06 30.57 51.61
CA ALA A 327 22.32 31.14 52.08
C ALA A 327 22.35 32.67 51.98
N ALA A 328 21.84 33.25 50.89
CA ALA A 328 21.74 34.71 50.74
C ALA A 328 20.82 35.34 51.80
N MET A 329 19.65 34.73 52.08
CA MET A 329 18.75 35.19 53.16
C MET A 329 19.41 35.13 54.54
N GLN A 330 20.18 34.07 54.83
CA GLN A 330 20.93 33.98 56.09
C GLN A 330 22.02 35.06 56.19
N LEU A 331 22.77 35.29 55.11
CA LEU A 331 23.77 36.37 55.07
C LEU A 331 23.13 37.75 55.25
N GLU A 332 21.98 38.02 54.64
CA GLU A 332 21.26 39.29 54.81
C GLU A 332 20.85 39.52 56.29
N ALA A 333 20.38 38.48 56.97
CA ALA A 333 20.06 38.53 58.39
C ALA A 333 21.31 38.76 59.27
N VAL A 334 22.45 38.14 58.93
CA VAL A 334 23.73 38.36 59.60
C VAL A 334 24.23 39.80 59.40
N THR A 335 24.20 40.32 58.18
CA THR A 335 24.61 41.71 57.89
C THR A 335 23.75 42.72 58.64
N ARG A 336 22.43 42.52 58.71
CA ARG A 336 21.54 43.35 59.55
C ARG A 336 21.89 43.27 61.04
N LYS A 337 22.24 42.08 61.55
CA LYS A 337 22.69 41.90 62.94
C LYS A 337 24.02 42.62 63.22
N ILE A 338 24.97 42.58 62.28
CA ILE A 338 26.25 43.30 62.39
C ILE A 338 26.00 44.81 62.46
N GLY A 339 25.11 45.36 61.64
CA GLY A 339 24.72 46.79 61.71
C GLY A 339 24.19 47.21 63.10
N GLY A 340 23.38 46.35 63.74
CA GLY A 340 22.94 46.57 65.12
C GLY A 340 24.07 46.54 66.15
N VAL A 341 25.01 45.59 66.01
CA VAL A 341 26.20 45.48 66.89
C VAL A 341 27.13 46.68 66.73
N VAL A 342 27.34 47.17 65.49
CA VAL A 342 28.11 48.37 65.17
C VAL A 342 27.57 49.58 65.94
N GLU A 343 26.26 49.82 65.91
CA GLU A 343 25.66 50.98 66.57
C GLU A 343 25.63 50.85 68.11
N GLN A 344 25.40 49.63 68.63
CA GLN A 344 25.56 49.35 70.07
C GLN A 344 27.01 49.53 70.55
N THR A 345 28.00 49.22 69.70
CA THR A 345 29.41 49.42 70.02
C THR A 345 29.74 50.91 70.00
N ARG A 346 29.33 51.67 68.97
CA ARG A 346 29.51 53.13 68.89
C ARG A 346 28.97 53.86 70.11
N THR A 347 27.73 53.56 70.52
CA THR A 347 27.10 54.16 71.71
C THR A 347 27.84 53.78 73.00
N THR A 348 28.40 52.58 73.08
CA THR A 348 29.22 52.13 74.21
C THR A 348 30.58 52.84 74.24
N SER A 349 31.28 52.93 73.11
CA SER A 349 32.54 53.69 72.93
C SER A 349 32.39 55.14 73.41
N ALA A 350 31.36 55.84 72.93
CA ALA A 350 31.08 57.23 73.31
C ALA A 350 30.88 57.39 74.82
N ARG A 351 30.20 56.43 75.47
CA ARG A 351 30.01 56.41 76.93
C ARG A 351 31.31 56.16 77.68
N VAL A 352 32.14 55.22 77.25
CA VAL A 352 33.46 54.94 77.85
C VAL A 352 34.37 56.16 77.72
N ALA A 353 34.46 56.79 76.55
CA ALA A 353 35.26 58.00 76.35
C ALA A 353 34.77 59.18 77.21
N GLY A 354 33.45 59.35 77.36
CA GLY A 354 32.87 60.32 78.28
C GLY A 354 33.28 60.07 79.74
N SER A 355 33.18 58.82 80.20
CA SER A 355 33.59 58.42 81.56
C SER A 355 35.09 58.60 81.79
N ALA A 356 35.95 58.21 80.83
CA ALA A 356 37.40 58.36 80.95
C ALA A 356 37.83 59.84 81.00
N ARG A 357 37.22 60.71 80.17
CA ARG A 357 37.45 62.17 80.25
C ARG A 357 37.04 62.76 81.61
N ALA A 358 35.87 62.38 82.13
CA ALA A 358 35.40 62.84 83.44
C ALA A 358 36.31 62.33 84.59
N GLY A 359 36.78 61.08 84.49
CA GLY A 359 37.79 60.51 85.38
C GLY A 359 39.10 61.30 85.34
N GLY A 360 39.62 61.61 84.15
CA GLY A 360 40.87 62.34 83.97
C GLY A 360 40.84 63.75 84.57
N ILE A 361 39.72 64.47 84.42
CA ILE A 361 39.49 65.78 85.08
C ILE A 361 39.49 65.62 86.60
N THR A 362 38.88 64.55 87.12
CA THR A 362 38.80 64.29 88.57
C THR A 362 40.17 63.96 89.16
N VAL A 363 40.94 63.09 88.49
CA VAL A 363 42.31 62.73 88.87
C VAL A 363 43.24 63.95 88.81
N GLY A 364 43.13 64.78 87.76
CA GLY A 364 43.88 66.03 87.66
C GLY A 364 43.62 67.00 88.82
N ARG A 365 42.37 67.06 89.32
CA ARG A 365 42.03 67.82 90.54
C ARG A 365 42.65 67.20 91.79
N SER A 366 42.72 65.88 91.90
CA SER A 366 43.40 65.19 93.02
C SER A 366 44.89 65.47 93.06
N ILE A 367 45.59 65.41 91.91
CA ILE A 367 47.01 65.79 91.79
C ILE A 367 47.22 67.23 92.27
N GLY A 368 46.40 68.17 91.80
CA GLY A 368 46.45 69.57 92.26
C GLY A 368 46.12 69.76 93.75
N GLY A 369 45.37 68.85 94.36
CA GLY A 369 45.13 68.80 95.81
C GLY A 369 46.35 68.29 96.58
N LEU A 370 46.97 67.21 96.11
CA LEU A 370 48.16 66.60 96.73
C LEU A 370 49.37 67.55 96.68
N ILE A 371 49.56 68.30 95.60
CA ILE A 371 50.58 69.37 95.51
C ILE A 371 50.37 70.45 96.59
N LYS A 372 49.12 70.78 96.93
CA LYS A 372 48.81 71.73 98.02
C LYS A 372 49.06 71.13 99.40
N ILE A 373 48.72 69.86 99.61
CA ILE A 373 49.03 69.13 100.86
C ILE A 373 50.55 69.08 101.07
N ARG A 374 51.29 68.71 100.03
CA ARG A 374 52.76 68.73 99.98
C ARG A 374 53.33 70.09 100.41
N GLN A 375 52.83 71.19 99.84
CA GLN A 375 53.28 72.53 100.23
C GLN A 375 52.97 72.82 101.71
N ALA A 376 51.76 72.53 102.18
CA ALA A 376 51.38 72.73 103.58
C ALA A 376 52.23 71.91 104.56
N MET A 377 52.68 70.71 104.18
CA MET A 377 53.62 69.89 104.98
C MET A 377 55.03 70.50 105.02
N ILE A 378 55.52 71.07 103.92
CA ILE A 378 56.80 71.78 103.87
C ILE A 378 56.75 73.03 104.77
N ASP A 379 55.68 73.82 104.66
CA ASP A 379 55.48 75.04 105.45
C ASP A 379 55.35 74.69 106.95
N GLY A 380 54.58 73.66 107.29
CA GLY A 380 54.41 73.16 108.66
C GLY A 380 55.70 72.63 109.28
N ALA A 381 56.50 71.88 108.51
CA ALA A 381 57.82 71.42 108.94
C ALA A 381 58.78 72.61 109.19
N GLY A 382 58.70 73.67 108.38
CA GLY A 382 59.44 74.92 108.60
C GLY A 382 59.12 75.55 109.95
N VAL A 383 57.83 75.74 110.26
CA VAL A 383 57.37 76.26 111.55
C VAL A 383 57.84 75.39 112.72
N MET A 384 57.74 74.06 112.59
CA MET A 384 58.10 73.14 113.67
C MET A 384 59.61 73.10 113.94
N LYS A 385 60.44 73.27 112.90
CA LYS A 385 61.88 73.44 113.03
C LYS A 385 62.25 74.70 113.81
N ASP A 386 61.54 75.81 113.58
CA ASP A 386 61.72 77.05 114.35
C ASP A 386 61.25 76.91 115.81
N VAL A 387 60.17 76.16 116.08
CA VAL A 387 59.75 75.83 117.46
C VAL A 387 60.83 75.00 118.16
N GLY A 388 61.39 73.98 117.50
CA GLY A 388 62.48 73.17 118.04
C GLY A 388 63.71 73.99 118.42
N ARG A 389 64.17 74.87 117.52
CA ARG A 389 65.29 75.79 117.78
C ARG A 389 65.02 76.73 118.95
N ARG A 390 63.83 77.34 119.01
CA ARG A 390 63.44 78.22 120.14
C ARG A 390 63.37 77.46 121.46
N ALA A 391 62.97 76.18 121.44
CA ALA A 391 62.98 75.34 122.63
C ALA A 391 64.40 74.98 123.07
N GLU A 392 65.34 74.74 122.16
CA GLU A 392 66.77 74.61 122.47
C GLU A 392 67.33 75.89 123.11
N GLU A 393 67.07 77.08 122.53
CA GLU A 393 67.47 78.38 123.09
C GLU A 393 66.91 78.61 124.51
N ILE A 394 65.65 78.26 124.78
CA ILE A 394 65.06 78.34 126.14
C ILE A 394 65.69 77.30 127.07
N GLY A 395 66.03 76.11 126.58
CA GLY A 395 66.69 75.06 127.35
C GLY A 395 68.03 75.51 127.92
N ASP A 396 68.85 76.15 127.10
CA ASP A 396 70.14 76.72 127.52
C ASP A 396 69.95 77.81 128.60
N MET A 397 68.96 78.69 128.44
CA MET A 397 68.61 79.70 129.45
C MET A 397 68.18 79.06 130.78
N VAL A 398 67.39 77.99 130.74
CA VAL A 398 66.91 77.27 131.93
C VAL A 398 68.06 76.55 132.63
N GLN A 399 69.00 75.97 131.89
CA GLN A 399 70.22 75.38 132.47
C GLN A 399 71.08 76.46 133.15
N ALA A 400 71.22 77.64 132.54
CA ALA A 400 71.91 78.77 133.16
C ALA A 400 71.21 79.26 134.45
N ILE A 401 69.87 79.31 134.46
CA ILE A 401 69.08 79.64 135.67
C ILE A 401 69.31 78.60 136.77
N ASN A 402 69.31 77.30 136.45
CA ASN A 402 69.55 76.26 137.46
C ASN A 402 70.97 76.38 138.06
N LEU A 403 71.99 76.64 137.23
CA LEU A 403 73.36 76.88 137.70
C LEU A 403 73.46 78.13 138.60
N ILE A 404 72.72 79.19 138.29
CA ILE A 404 72.62 80.40 139.13
C ILE A 404 71.92 80.06 140.45
N ALA A 405 70.85 79.26 140.43
CA ALA A 405 70.14 78.82 141.62
C ALA A 405 71.04 77.97 142.53
N ASP A 406 71.71 76.95 142.00
CA ASP A 406 72.66 76.09 142.75
C ASP A 406 73.78 76.94 143.39
N ARG A 407 74.35 77.89 142.63
CA ARG A 407 75.39 78.80 143.13
C ARG A 407 74.85 79.75 144.19
N THR A 408 73.60 80.18 144.09
CA THR A 408 72.93 81.05 145.06
C THR A 408 72.61 80.29 146.35
N ASN A 409 72.19 79.03 146.24
CA ASN A 409 72.00 78.10 147.37
C ASN A 409 73.30 77.90 148.15
N LEU A 410 74.43 77.64 147.47
CA LEU A 410 75.74 77.53 148.11
C LEU A 410 76.21 78.84 148.77
N LEU A 411 75.98 80.00 148.12
CA LEU A 411 76.30 81.32 148.70
C LEU A 411 75.45 81.60 149.95
N SER A 412 74.16 81.28 149.90
CA SER A 412 73.23 81.42 151.03
C SER A 412 73.59 80.46 152.17
N LEU A 413 73.93 79.20 151.89
CA LEU A 413 74.34 78.23 152.91
C LEU A 413 75.60 78.72 153.65
N ASN A 414 76.58 79.24 152.92
CA ASN A 414 77.76 79.87 153.52
C ASN A 414 77.40 81.09 154.38
N ALA A 415 76.43 81.91 153.95
CA ALA A 415 75.93 83.04 154.74
C ALA A 415 75.14 82.60 155.99
N SER A 416 74.33 81.54 155.93
CA SER A 416 73.63 80.95 157.09
C SER A 416 74.62 80.41 158.11
N ILE A 417 75.69 79.74 157.65
CA ILE A 417 76.76 79.23 158.52
C ILE A 417 77.47 80.39 159.24
N GLU A 418 77.87 81.44 158.53
CA GLU A 418 78.60 82.56 159.13
C GLU A 418 77.68 83.43 160.03
N ALA A 419 76.40 83.53 159.71
CA ALA A 419 75.40 84.17 160.56
C ALA A 419 75.13 83.39 161.86
N ALA A 420 75.07 82.05 161.81
CA ALA A 420 75.01 81.22 163.02
C ALA A 420 76.26 81.38 163.91
N ARG A 421 77.43 81.59 163.27
CA ARG A 421 78.71 81.86 163.94
C ARG A 421 78.74 83.18 164.73
N ALA A 422 77.99 84.19 164.28
CA ALA A 422 77.91 85.50 164.92
C ALA A 422 76.94 85.56 166.13
N GLY A 423 76.31 84.44 166.51
CA GLY A 423 75.45 84.34 167.69
C GLY A 423 74.21 85.25 167.63
N GLU A 424 73.84 85.88 168.75
CA GLU A 424 72.65 86.74 168.85
C GLU A 424 72.66 87.91 167.83
N HIS A 425 73.84 88.46 167.51
CA HIS A 425 73.97 89.52 166.50
C HIS A 425 73.74 89.02 165.06
N GLY A 426 73.87 87.72 164.81
CA GLY A 426 73.69 87.09 163.50
C GLY A 426 72.26 86.69 163.16
N ARG A 427 71.32 86.67 164.12
CA ARG A 427 69.96 86.12 163.93
C ARG A 427 69.21 86.71 162.74
N GLY A 428 69.29 88.02 162.53
CA GLY A 428 68.64 88.68 161.38
C GLY A 428 69.21 88.23 160.04
N PHE A 429 70.53 88.08 159.95
CA PHE A 429 71.20 87.59 158.73
C PHE A 429 70.96 86.10 158.50
N ALA A 430 70.85 85.28 159.56
CA ALA A 430 70.54 83.85 159.43
C ALA A 430 69.15 83.62 158.83
N VAL A 431 68.15 84.43 159.23
CA VAL A 431 66.79 84.38 158.65
C VAL A 431 66.81 84.79 157.17
N ILE A 432 67.52 85.86 156.82
CA ILE A 432 67.64 86.29 155.41
C ILE A 432 68.37 85.23 154.57
N ALA A 433 69.45 84.66 155.10
CA ALA A 433 70.23 83.64 154.40
C ALA A 433 69.40 82.37 154.16
N GLU A 434 68.62 81.90 155.14
CA GLU A 434 67.74 80.73 154.95
C GLU A 434 66.58 81.01 153.99
N GLU A 435 66.01 82.23 153.98
CA GLU A 435 64.98 82.59 152.98
C GLU A 435 65.57 82.67 151.56
N VAL A 436 66.80 83.18 151.40
CA VAL A 436 67.53 83.11 150.11
C VAL A 436 67.82 81.66 149.72
N ARG A 437 68.07 80.76 150.69
CA ARG A 437 68.24 79.32 150.46
C ARG A 437 66.95 78.71 149.93
N ALA A 438 65.85 78.95 150.63
CA ALA A 438 64.53 78.48 150.25
C ALA A 438 64.04 79.09 148.92
N LEU A 439 64.48 80.29 148.56
CA LEU A 439 64.21 80.91 147.26
C LEU A 439 65.07 80.30 146.14
N ALA A 440 66.34 80.00 146.40
CA ALA A 440 67.23 79.31 145.48
C ALA A 440 66.78 77.87 145.21
N ASP A 441 66.40 77.11 146.25
CA ASP A 441 65.81 75.78 146.12
C ASP A 441 64.49 75.82 145.32
N ARG A 442 63.62 76.81 145.57
CA ARG A 442 62.40 77.04 144.77
C ARG A 442 62.72 77.40 143.31
N ALA A 443 63.76 78.19 143.06
CA ALA A 443 64.19 78.55 141.71
C ALA A 443 64.79 77.36 140.94
N ALA A 444 65.59 76.51 141.60
CA ALA A 444 66.12 75.27 141.02
C ALA A 444 65.01 74.25 140.72
N ALA A 445 64.02 74.10 141.62
CA ALA A 445 62.84 73.28 141.38
C ALA A 445 62.01 73.79 140.19
N ALA A 446 61.72 75.09 140.14
CA ALA A 446 61.01 75.71 139.03
C ALA A 446 61.77 75.60 137.70
N ALA A 447 63.09 75.83 137.69
CA ALA A 447 63.94 75.64 136.52
C ALA A 447 63.93 74.17 136.06
N THR A 448 63.98 73.22 136.99
CA THR A 448 63.87 71.78 136.68
C THR A 448 62.54 71.42 136.03
N ASP A 449 61.43 72.01 136.47
CA ASP A 449 60.11 71.80 135.87
C ASP A 449 59.96 72.47 134.50
N VAL A 450 60.46 73.70 134.32
CA VAL A 450 60.54 74.32 132.99
C VAL A 450 61.43 73.50 132.06
N ALA A 451 62.54 72.92 132.54
CA ALA A 451 63.39 72.02 131.76
C ALA A 451 62.68 70.72 131.35
N LYS A 452 61.68 70.24 132.12
CA LYS A 452 60.82 69.13 131.68
C LYS A 452 59.88 69.58 130.55
N ILE A 453 59.24 70.74 130.68
CA ILE A 453 58.35 71.32 129.66
C ILE A 453 59.10 71.57 128.35
N VAL A 454 60.29 72.17 128.41
CA VAL A 454 61.15 72.44 127.25
C VAL A 454 61.56 71.16 126.55
N ARG A 455 61.98 70.13 127.29
CA ARG A 455 62.27 68.80 126.70
C ARG A 455 61.02 68.18 126.06
N GLY A 456 59.84 68.35 126.67
CA GLY A 456 58.57 67.98 126.06
C GLY A 456 58.29 68.70 124.73
N LEU A 457 58.55 70.01 124.65
CA LEU A 457 58.43 70.80 123.42
C LEU A 457 59.45 70.37 122.35
N GLN A 458 60.70 70.09 122.73
CA GLN A 458 61.74 69.60 121.82
C GLN A 458 61.37 68.22 121.24
N LEU A 459 60.84 67.31 122.06
CA LEU A 459 60.35 66.01 121.61
C LEU A 459 59.14 66.18 120.69
N ALA A 460 58.11 66.92 121.10
CA ALA A 460 56.93 67.19 120.28
C ALA A 460 57.28 67.84 118.93
N ALA A 461 58.25 68.76 118.89
CA ALA A 461 58.72 69.37 117.66
C ALA A 461 59.45 68.37 116.74
N ARG A 462 60.27 67.46 117.30
CA ARG A 462 60.92 66.39 116.54
C ARG A 462 59.92 65.35 116.02
N ASP A 463 58.95 64.95 116.84
CA ASP A 463 57.89 64.02 116.45
C ASP A 463 57.01 64.61 115.34
N ALA A 464 56.63 65.88 115.44
CA ALA A 464 55.88 66.57 114.40
C ALA A 464 56.71 66.80 113.12
N LEU A 465 58.02 67.02 113.20
CA LEU A 465 58.91 67.04 112.01
C LEU A 465 58.95 65.66 111.32
N THR A 466 59.07 64.57 112.07
CA THR A 466 58.99 63.20 111.53
C THR A 466 57.63 62.95 110.88
N SER A 467 56.54 63.36 111.53
CA SER A 467 55.18 63.24 110.97
C SER A 467 54.98 64.09 109.71
N SER A 468 55.57 65.30 109.62
CA SER A 468 55.52 66.11 108.40
C SER A 468 56.35 65.52 107.26
N ALA A 469 57.49 64.88 107.57
CA ALA A 469 58.30 64.17 106.59
C ALA A 469 57.57 62.95 106.00
N GLU A 470 56.88 62.17 106.83
CA GLU A 470 56.04 61.07 106.37
C GLU A 470 54.81 61.57 105.60
N GLY A 471 54.17 62.65 106.06
CA GLY A 471 53.07 63.30 105.33
C GLY A 471 53.48 63.82 103.94
N LEU A 472 54.71 64.35 103.82
CA LEU A 472 55.32 64.74 102.54
C LEU A 472 55.54 63.51 101.64
N ARG A 473 56.10 62.42 102.18
CA ARG A 473 56.32 61.16 101.46
C ARG A 473 55.01 60.58 100.91
N LEU A 474 53.96 60.54 101.74
CA LEU A 474 52.63 60.06 101.36
C LEU A 474 51.94 60.97 100.33
N ALA A 475 52.17 62.29 100.39
CA ALA A 475 51.65 63.22 99.39
C ALA A 475 52.34 63.06 98.02
N ASP A 476 53.66 62.87 98.01
CA ASP A 476 54.43 62.59 96.79
C ASP A 476 54.05 61.21 96.18
N GLU A 477 53.90 60.17 97.02
CA GLU A 477 53.43 58.83 96.60
C GLU A 477 52.01 58.88 96.03
N GLY A 478 51.07 59.55 96.71
CA GLY A 478 49.71 59.74 96.22
C GLY A 478 49.64 60.55 94.92
N ALA A 479 50.54 61.50 94.72
CA ALA A 479 50.62 62.28 93.48
C ALA A 479 51.13 61.42 92.32
N ALA A 480 52.15 60.58 92.56
CA ALA A 480 52.67 59.64 91.57
C ALA A 480 51.60 58.60 91.14
N LEU A 481 50.89 57.99 92.10
CA LEU A 481 49.79 57.06 91.82
C LEU A 481 48.63 57.72 91.07
N SER A 482 48.34 58.99 91.37
CA SER A 482 47.31 59.76 90.64
C SER A 482 47.77 60.06 89.21
N GLU A 483 49.05 60.34 88.98
CA GLU A 483 49.60 60.56 87.63
C GLU A 483 49.62 59.27 86.80
N GLU A 484 49.94 58.12 87.41
CA GLU A 484 49.80 56.80 86.78
C GLU A 484 48.35 56.52 86.37
N ALA A 485 47.38 56.79 87.26
CA ALA A 485 45.96 56.69 86.94
C ALA A 485 45.52 57.63 85.81
N ARG A 486 46.11 58.83 85.73
CA ARG A 486 45.90 59.77 84.61
C ARG A 486 46.43 59.20 83.29
N GLY A 487 47.59 58.56 83.31
CA GLY A 487 48.17 57.84 82.17
C GLY A 487 47.26 56.70 81.69
N GLY A 488 46.81 55.83 82.60
CA GLY A 488 45.88 54.75 82.27
C GLY A 488 44.56 55.24 81.66
N LEU A 489 44.02 56.36 82.14
CA LEU A 489 42.83 57.00 81.56
C LEU A 489 43.09 57.57 80.16
N GLN A 490 44.30 58.04 79.87
CA GLN A 490 44.67 58.47 78.52
C GLN A 490 44.76 57.27 77.56
N THR A 491 45.39 56.16 77.97
CA THR A 491 45.44 54.92 77.17
C THR A 491 44.03 54.37 76.87
N ILE A 492 43.07 54.52 77.80
CA ILE A 492 41.66 54.18 77.53
C ILE A 492 41.06 55.06 76.42
N LEU A 493 41.38 56.35 76.37
CA LEU A 493 40.88 57.26 75.33
C LEU A 493 41.48 56.92 73.95
N GLU A 494 42.79 56.71 73.88
CA GLU A 494 43.50 56.27 72.67
C GLU A 494 42.94 54.93 72.15
N GLY A 495 42.64 53.99 73.06
CA GLY A 495 41.98 52.72 72.74
C GLY A 495 40.56 52.88 72.19
N VAL A 496 39.79 53.88 72.64
CA VAL A 496 38.45 54.16 72.10
C VAL A 496 38.54 54.81 70.71
N GLU A 497 39.51 55.67 70.44
CA GLU A 497 39.72 56.26 69.11
C GLU A 497 40.05 55.17 68.06
N LEU A 498 40.90 54.20 68.42
CA LEU A 498 41.19 53.03 67.58
C LEU A 498 39.95 52.15 67.36
N LEU A 499 39.09 52.01 68.38
CA LEU A 499 37.84 51.28 68.28
C LEU A 499 36.84 51.98 67.35
N ASP A 500 36.70 53.30 67.41
CA ASP A 500 35.82 54.06 66.52
C ASP A 500 36.27 53.97 65.05
N GLY A 501 37.58 53.98 64.78
CA GLY A 501 38.11 53.69 63.43
C GLY A 501 37.79 52.26 62.96
N SER A 502 37.85 51.29 63.86
CA SER A 502 37.48 49.89 63.57
C SER A 502 35.97 49.75 63.26
N ILE A 503 35.12 50.47 63.99
CA ILE A 503 33.66 50.52 63.76
C ILE A 503 33.33 51.10 62.37
N GLN A 504 34.05 52.13 61.91
CA GLN A 504 33.87 52.69 60.57
C GLN A 504 34.21 51.67 59.48
N ASN A 505 35.33 50.96 59.60
CA ASN A 505 35.74 49.91 58.67
C ASN A 505 34.71 48.76 58.61
N ILE A 506 34.20 48.32 59.77
CA ILE A 506 33.15 47.28 59.83
C ILE A 506 31.84 47.77 59.18
N SER A 507 31.49 49.05 59.34
CA SER A 507 30.31 49.65 58.69
C SER A 507 30.43 49.58 57.16
N MET A 508 31.56 50.04 56.60
CA MET A 508 31.81 50.00 55.15
C MET A 508 31.78 48.57 54.61
N ALA A 509 32.46 47.63 55.26
CA ALA A 509 32.46 46.22 54.87
C ALA A 509 31.04 45.60 54.91
N SER A 510 30.22 46.00 55.89
CA SER A 510 28.82 45.54 56.00
C SER A 510 27.94 46.07 54.86
N GLU A 511 28.14 47.33 54.43
CA GLU A 511 27.42 47.91 53.29
C GLU A 511 27.83 47.29 51.94
N GLU A 512 29.09 46.92 51.78
CA GLU A 512 29.56 46.15 50.63
C GLU A 512 29.00 44.72 50.64
N GLN A 513 29.02 44.05 51.80
CA GLN A 513 28.44 42.73 51.97
C GLN A 513 26.93 42.72 51.69
N ALA A 514 26.18 43.75 52.11
CA ALA A 514 24.75 43.90 51.78
C ALA A 514 24.51 43.95 50.26
N ARG A 515 25.30 44.75 49.53
CA ARG A 515 25.22 44.88 48.06
C ARG A 515 25.61 43.58 47.35
N ALA A 516 26.62 42.87 47.86
CA ALA A 516 27.01 41.56 47.35
C ALA A 516 25.87 40.53 47.53
N VAL A 517 25.24 40.46 48.70
CA VAL A 517 24.12 39.55 48.99
C VAL A 517 22.91 39.84 48.08
N GLN A 518 22.58 41.11 47.84
CA GLN A 518 21.51 41.50 46.91
C GLN A 518 21.81 41.06 45.46
N THR A 519 23.07 41.12 45.05
CA THR A 519 23.54 40.65 43.73
C THR A 519 23.47 39.13 43.61
N VAL A 520 23.84 38.39 44.66
CA VAL A 520 23.67 36.93 44.74
C VAL A 520 22.20 36.55 44.67
N SER A 521 21.33 37.21 45.45
CA SER A 521 19.89 36.94 45.47
C SER A 521 19.22 37.15 44.10
N SER A 522 19.53 38.26 43.43
CA SER A 522 18.96 38.55 42.09
C SER A 522 19.50 37.61 41.01
N THR A 523 20.79 37.24 41.06
CA THR A 523 21.38 36.25 40.15
C THR A 523 20.77 34.86 40.37
N THR A 524 20.53 34.48 41.62
CA THR A 524 19.89 33.22 41.99
C THR A 524 18.44 33.13 41.50
N ALA A 525 17.67 34.22 41.62
CA ALA A 525 16.32 34.30 41.07
C ALA A 525 16.30 34.16 39.54
N ARG A 526 17.31 34.69 38.83
CA ARG A 526 17.46 34.50 37.38
C ARG A 526 17.81 33.06 37.02
N LEU A 527 18.72 32.42 37.77
CA LEU A 527 19.08 31.00 37.59
C LEU A 527 17.87 30.06 37.74
N GLU A 528 16.95 30.33 38.67
CA GLU A 528 15.69 29.58 38.80
C GLU A 528 14.83 29.66 37.53
N ILE A 529 14.71 30.85 36.93
CA ILE A 529 13.92 31.06 35.71
C ILE A 529 14.59 30.41 34.49
N GLU A 530 15.91 30.56 34.36
CA GLU A 530 16.71 29.92 33.31
C GLU A 530 16.66 28.38 33.43
N SER A 531 16.80 27.82 34.62
CA SER A 531 16.69 26.37 34.89
C SER A 531 15.33 25.79 34.47
N ARG A 532 14.21 26.45 34.85
CA ARG A 532 12.86 26.03 34.40
C ARG A 532 12.71 26.10 32.88
N THR A 533 13.35 27.08 32.24
CA THR A 533 13.38 27.21 30.78
C THR A 533 14.17 26.09 30.12
N ILE A 534 15.33 25.71 30.69
CA ILE A 534 16.14 24.56 30.26
C ILE A 534 15.35 23.26 30.41
N ALA A 535 14.67 23.05 31.54
CA ALA A 535 13.84 21.86 31.78
C ALA A 535 12.71 21.72 30.73
N ARG A 536 12.01 22.82 30.42
CA ARG A 536 10.99 22.85 29.36
C ARG A 536 11.60 22.54 27.99
N ALA A 537 12.67 23.24 27.61
CA ALA A 537 13.33 23.07 26.31
C ALA A 537 13.86 21.63 26.12
N SER A 538 14.37 21.02 27.19
CA SER A 538 14.80 19.62 27.17
C SER A 538 13.63 18.63 27.02
N SER A 539 12.47 18.92 27.62
CA SER A 539 11.26 18.12 27.42
C SER A 539 10.79 18.20 25.96
N GLU A 540 10.77 19.40 25.38
CA GLU A 540 10.45 19.63 23.96
C GLU A 540 11.45 18.92 23.03
N GLN A 541 12.75 18.98 23.33
CA GLN A 541 13.80 18.26 22.59
C GLN A 541 13.66 16.73 22.69
N THR A 542 13.20 16.21 23.85
CA THR A 542 12.92 14.78 24.04
C THR A 542 11.71 14.34 23.20
N GLN A 543 10.68 15.18 23.09
CA GLN A 543 9.52 14.91 22.22
C GLN A 543 9.91 14.99 20.73
N ALA A 544 10.71 15.98 20.34
CA ALA A 544 11.21 16.13 18.98
C ALA A 544 12.07 14.92 18.55
N THR A 545 12.94 14.42 19.42
CA THR A 545 13.76 13.23 19.14
C THR A 545 12.93 11.93 19.05
N GLN A 546 11.85 11.78 19.81
CA GLN A 546 10.90 10.67 19.61
C GLN A 546 10.20 10.72 18.25
N ASN A 547 9.80 11.92 17.80
CA ASN A 547 9.20 12.10 16.47
C ASN A 547 10.21 11.81 15.35
N LEU A 548 11.45 12.27 15.50
CA LEU A 548 12.54 11.94 14.57
C LEU A 548 12.84 10.44 14.53
N ALA A 549 12.83 9.74 15.67
CA ALA A 549 13.04 8.29 15.72
C ALA A 549 11.95 7.53 14.96
N ARG A 550 10.68 7.97 15.07
CA ARG A 550 9.56 7.41 14.30
C ARG A 550 9.74 7.65 12.80
N ALA A 551 10.04 8.89 12.40
CA ALA A 551 10.29 9.24 11.00
C ALA A 551 11.47 8.46 10.42
N ALA A 552 12.55 8.25 11.17
CA ALA A 552 13.66 7.40 10.75
C ALA A 552 13.23 5.94 10.55
N GLY A 553 12.37 5.40 11.41
CA GLY A 553 11.77 4.07 11.23
C GLY A 553 10.92 3.96 9.95
N GLU A 554 10.07 4.96 9.68
CA GLU A 554 9.25 5.05 8.46
C GLU A 554 10.13 5.15 7.19
N LEU A 555 11.16 6.01 7.20
CA LEU A 555 12.14 6.11 6.12
C LEU A 555 12.90 4.79 5.88
N ARG A 556 13.22 4.03 6.94
CA ARG A 556 13.87 2.72 6.85
C ARG A 556 12.96 1.70 6.17
N SER A 557 11.66 1.73 6.49
CA SER A 557 10.65 0.89 5.85
C SER A 557 10.48 1.25 4.37
N MET A 558 10.40 2.53 4.03
CA MET A 558 10.38 2.98 2.62
C MET A 558 11.63 2.56 1.87
N GLY A 559 12.83 2.80 2.43
CA GLY A 559 14.10 2.41 1.80
C GLY A 559 14.17 0.91 1.51
N LYS A 560 13.63 0.07 2.40
CA LYS A 560 13.46 -1.37 2.15
C LYS A 560 12.48 -1.64 1.00
N GLN A 561 11.28 -1.04 1.03
CA GLN A 561 10.27 -1.23 -0.02
C GLN A 561 10.77 -0.80 -1.41
N THR A 562 11.49 0.33 -1.51
CA THR A 562 12.11 0.79 -2.76
C THR A 562 13.16 -0.20 -3.27
N ARG A 563 13.95 -0.81 -2.38
CA ARG A 563 14.97 -1.81 -2.73
C ARG A 563 14.34 -3.14 -3.19
N ASP A 564 13.28 -3.57 -2.51
CA ASP A 564 12.50 -4.76 -2.90
C ASP A 564 11.85 -4.53 -4.29
N ALA A 565 11.22 -3.36 -4.50
CA ALA A 565 10.58 -2.99 -5.77
C ALA A 565 11.57 -2.82 -6.94
N THR A 566 12.73 -2.19 -6.73
CA THR A 566 13.78 -2.10 -7.78
C THR A 566 14.37 -3.47 -8.12
N SER A 567 14.48 -4.39 -7.17
CA SER A 567 14.88 -5.79 -7.43
C SER A 567 13.88 -6.50 -8.36
N GLU A 568 12.58 -6.26 -8.15
CA GLU A 568 11.51 -6.82 -8.99
C GLU A 568 11.44 -6.16 -10.37
N GLN A 569 11.58 -4.83 -10.45
CA GLN A 569 11.72 -4.12 -11.74
C GLN A 569 12.95 -4.60 -12.53
N ALA A 570 14.10 -4.81 -11.88
CA ALA A 570 15.30 -5.35 -12.53
C ALA A 570 15.10 -6.77 -13.07
N ARG A 571 14.25 -7.60 -12.44
CA ARG A 571 13.82 -8.89 -13.01
C ARG A 571 12.90 -8.70 -14.22
N ALA A 572 11.89 -7.85 -14.12
CA ALA A 572 10.95 -7.57 -15.20
C ALA A 572 11.66 -7.01 -16.46
N LEU A 573 12.62 -6.10 -16.27
CA LEU A 573 13.46 -5.57 -17.33
C LEU A 573 14.26 -6.64 -18.08
N ARG A 574 14.81 -7.65 -17.39
CA ARG A 574 15.53 -8.75 -18.05
C ARG A 574 14.63 -9.59 -18.95
N GLU A 575 13.40 -9.89 -18.50
CA GLU A 575 12.43 -10.59 -19.34
C GLU A 575 11.92 -9.70 -20.49
N LEU A 576 11.77 -8.38 -20.30
CA LEU A 576 11.47 -7.45 -21.39
C LEU A 576 12.60 -7.36 -22.42
N VAL A 577 13.86 -7.25 -22.01
CA VAL A 577 15.03 -7.27 -22.92
C VAL A 577 15.08 -8.57 -23.71
N LYS A 578 14.88 -9.72 -23.04
CA LYS A 578 14.80 -11.03 -23.69
C LYS A 578 13.63 -11.13 -24.67
N GLY A 579 12.44 -10.65 -24.29
CA GLY A 579 11.27 -10.55 -25.16
C GLY A 579 11.49 -9.64 -26.37
N ASN A 580 12.19 -8.51 -26.19
CA ASN A 580 12.49 -7.56 -27.25
C ASN A 580 13.53 -8.12 -28.23
N THR A 581 14.57 -8.82 -27.75
CA THR A 581 15.52 -9.55 -28.63
C THR A 581 14.85 -10.69 -29.41
N GLN A 582 13.88 -11.39 -28.78
CA GLN A 582 13.04 -12.37 -29.47
C GLN A 582 12.17 -11.69 -30.55
N LEU A 583 11.63 -10.49 -30.27
CA LEU A 583 10.83 -9.72 -31.20
C LEU A 583 11.62 -9.31 -32.44
N THR A 584 12.82 -8.73 -32.27
CA THR A 584 13.75 -8.40 -33.38
C THR A 584 14.05 -9.63 -34.24
N ALA A 585 14.45 -10.75 -33.62
CA ALA A 585 14.74 -12.00 -34.33
C ALA A 585 13.51 -12.65 -34.98
N THR A 586 12.29 -12.21 -34.62
CA THR A 586 11.04 -12.64 -35.26
C THR A 586 10.69 -11.70 -36.42
N ALA A 587 10.89 -10.38 -36.27
CA ALA A 587 10.75 -9.40 -37.34
C ALA A 587 11.68 -9.74 -38.52
N GLU A 588 12.99 -9.96 -38.29
CA GLU A 588 13.95 -10.39 -39.32
C GLU A 588 13.54 -11.66 -40.08
N LYS A 589 12.81 -12.58 -39.41
CA LYS A 589 12.30 -13.82 -40.03
C LYS A 589 11.06 -13.55 -40.86
N VAL A 590 10.16 -12.68 -40.39
CA VAL A 590 8.99 -12.23 -41.14
C VAL A 590 9.45 -11.49 -42.39
N THR A 591 10.35 -10.51 -42.28
CA THR A 591 10.90 -9.74 -43.42
C THR A 591 11.42 -10.69 -44.51
N ARG A 592 12.32 -11.62 -44.18
CA ARG A 592 12.83 -12.63 -45.13
C ARG A 592 11.73 -13.51 -45.73
N ALA A 593 10.82 -14.03 -44.92
CA ALA A 593 9.71 -14.85 -45.40
C ALA A 593 8.78 -14.06 -46.34
N THR A 594 8.57 -12.77 -46.09
CA THR A 594 7.78 -11.89 -46.96
C THR A 594 8.51 -11.47 -48.23
N GLU A 595 9.84 -11.34 -48.22
CA GLU A 595 10.64 -11.17 -49.44
C GLU A 595 10.59 -12.43 -50.33
N GLU A 596 10.74 -13.61 -49.73
CA GLU A 596 10.60 -14.90 -50.43
C GLU A 596 9.19 -15.06 -51.00
N GLN A 597 8.14 -14.77 -50.22
CA GLN A 597 6.75 -14.83 -50.68
C GLN A 597 6.40 -13.75 -51.72
N ALA A 598 6.94 -12.52 -51.61
CA ALA A 598 6.79 -11.49 -52.63
C ALA A 598 7.45 -11.90 -53.96
N THR A 599 8.61 -12.57 -53.88
CA THR A 599 9.30 -13.11 -55.04
C THR A 599 8.49 -14.25 -55.69
N GLY A 600 7.97 -15.18 -54.88
CA GLY A 600 7.07 -16.25 -55.34
C GLY A 600 5.75 -15.74 -55.92
N ALA A 601 5.17 -14.69 -55.36
CA ALA A 601 3.97 -14.03 -55.91
C ALA A 601 4.26 -13.33 -57.24
N ALA A 602 5.44 -12.70 -57.40
CA ALA A 602 5.89 -12.15 -58.67
C ALA A 602 6.16 -13.25 -59.72
N GLU A 603 6.63 -14.43 -59.30
CA GLU A 603 6.76 -15.61 -60.17
C GLU A 603 5.40 -16.19 -60.58
N LEU A 604 4.44 -16.28 -59.66
CA LEU A 604 3.06 -16.65 -59.97
C LEU A 604 2.40 -15.66 -60.94
N ALA A 605 2.61 -14.35 -60.78
CA ALA A 605 2.12 -13.36 -61.73
C ALA A 605 2.76 -13.51 -63.12
N ARG A 606 4.09 -13.72 -63.18
CA ARG A 606 4.80 -14.02 -64.45
C ARG A 606 4.29 -15.33 -65.08
N GLY A 607 4.05 -16.36 -64.27
CA GLY A 607 3.47 -17.63 -64.68
C GLY A 607 2.05 -17.47 -65.22
N ALA A 608 1.21 -16.69 -64.55
CA ALA A 608 -0.15 -16.36 -65.00
C ALA A 608 -0.13 -15.61 -66.35
N VAL A 609 0.79 -14.67 -66.56
CA VAL A 609 0.97 -14.00 -67.87
C VAL A 609 1.40 -14.98 -68.96
N GLN A 610 2.31 -15.91 -68.67
CA GLN A 610 2.71 -16.97 -69.63
C GLN A 610 1.57 -17.95 -69.92
N MET A 611 0.82 -18.37 -68.89
CA MET A 611 -0.37 -19.19 -69.03
C MET A 611 -1.43 -18.46 -69.85
N ARG A 612 -1.71 -17.17 -69.61
CA ARG A 612 -2.64 -16.37 -70.43
C ARG A 612 -2.21 -16.37 -71.91
N GLY A 613 -0.92 -16.24 -72.18
CA GLY A 613 -0.36 -16.35 -73.54
C GLY A 613 -0.39 -17.77 -74.13
N ALA A 614 -0.46 -18.82 -73.31
CA ALA A 614 -0.71 -20.19 -73.75
C ALA A 614 -2.20 -20.43 -73.98
N THR A 615 -3.08 -20.05 -73.06
CA THR A 615 -4.54 -20.13 -73.15
C THR A 615 -5.09 -19.34 -74.33
N LEU A 616 -4.54 -18.16 -74.66
CA LEU A 616 -4.87 -17.42 -75.89
C LEU A 616 -4.51 -18.20 -77.16
N ARG A 617 -3.35 -18.89 -77.18
CA ARG A 617 -2.94 -19.77 -78.29
C ARG A 617 -3.80 -21.03 -78.36
N THR A 618 -4.18 -21.58 -77.22
CA THR A 618 -5.09 -22.73 -77.12
C THR A 618 -6.49 -22.34 -77.57
N ALA A 619 -7.00 -21.15 -77.24
CA ALA A 619 -8.28 -20.63 -77.68
C ALA A 619 -8.33 -20.38 -79.20
N THR A 620 -7.24 -19.84 -79.78
CA THR A 620 -7.12 -19.71 -81.25
C THR A 620 -7.02 -21.07 -81.93
N ALA A 621 -6.22 -22.00 -81.40
CA ALA A 621 -6.13 -23.37 -81.90
C ALA A 621 -7.45 -24.15 -81.74
N LEU A 622 -8.20 -23.94 -80.65
CA LEU A 622 -9.56 -24.45 -80.43
C LEU A 622 -10.54 -23.86 -81.42
N THR A 623 -10.44 -22.56 -81.74
CA THR A 623 -11.27 -21.93 -82.77
C THR A 623 -10.98 -22.55 -84.14
N GLU A 624 -9.71 -22.79 -84.47
CA GLU A 624 -9.31 -23.52 -85.71
C GLU A 624 -9.72 -25.00 -85.68
N GLN A 625 -9.66 -25.68 -84.54
CA GLN A 625 -10.15 -27.06 -84.40
C GLN A 625 -11.67 -27.15 -84.45
N ILE A 626 -12.42 -26.25 -83.82
CA ILE A 626 -13.88 -26.16 -83.94
C ILE A 626 -14.24 -25.90 -85.39
N ARG A 627 -13.52 -25.02 -86.09
CA ARG A 627 -13.71 -24.77 -87.53
C ARG A 627 -13.36 -25.99 -88.39
N GLY A 628 -12.29 -26.71 -88.06
CA GLY A 628 -11.87 -27.94 -88.73
C GLY A 628 -12.80 -29.13 -88.46
N VAL A 629 -13.32 -29.25 -87.24
CA VAL A 629 -14.31 -30.26 -86.83
C VAL A 629 -15.70 -29.87 -87.33
N ALA A 630 -16.04 -28.60 -87.49
CA ALA A 630 -17.25 -28.16 -88.19
C ALA A 630 -17.16 -28.48 -89.69
N GLN A 631 -16.01 -28.29 -90.32
CA GLN A 631 -15.76 -28.75 -91.68
C GLN A 631 -15.80 -30.29 -91.77
N MET A 632 -15.25 -31.01 -90.79
CA MET A 632 -15.36 -32.47 -90.66
C MET A 632 -16.81 -32.92 -90.43
N SER A 633 -17.60 -32.15 -89.67
CA SER A 633 -19.02 -32.37 -89.40
C SER A 633 -19.86 -32.09 -90.64
N THR A 634 -19.43 -31.14 -91.48
CA THR A 634 -20.00 -30.92 -92.81
C THR A 634 -19.68 -32.10 -93.70
N SER A 635 -18.44 -32.58 -93.74
CA SER A 635 -18.10 -33.82 -94.45
C SER A 635 -18.73 -35.08 -93.84
N VAL A 636 -19.05 -35.09 -92.55
CA VAL A 636 -19.83 -36.15 -91.88
C VAL A 636 -21.33 -35.95 -92.06
N GLN A 637 -21.82 -34.79 -92.48
CA GLN A 637 -23.16 -34.59 -93.02
C GLN A 637 -23.22 -34.86 -94.53
N GLU A 638 -22.13 -34.70 -95.27
CA GLU A 638 -22.00 -35.17 -96.66
C GLU A 638 -21.88 -36.69 -96.68
N ILE A 639 -21.15 -37.30 -95.73
CA ILE A 639 -21.07 -38.74 -95.49
C ILE A 639 -22.35 -39.23 -94.82
N SER A 640 -22.93 -38.62 -93.80
CA SER A 640 -24.24 -39.02 -93.26
C SER A 640 -25.35 -38.81 -94.29
N GLY A 641 -25.22 -37.83 -95.17
CA GLY A 641 -26.08 -37.65 -96.33
C GLY A 641 -25.80 -38.68 -97.40
N ALA A 642 -24.55 -39.11 -97.62
CA ALA A 642 -24.20 -40.22 -98.50
C ALA A 642 -24.61 -41.58 -97.91
N THR A 643 -24.58 -41.73 -96.59
CA THR A 643 -24.91 -42.92 -95.79
C THR A 643 -26.40 -42.97 -95.53
N GLN A 644 -27.13 -41.86 -95.46
CA GLN A 644 -28.59 -41.83 -95.57
C GLN A 644 -29.00 -42.02 -97.04
N ARG A 645 -28.30 -41.47 -98.03
CA ARG A 645 -28.45 -41.91 -99.44
C ARG A 645 -28.04 -43.37 -99.65
N MET A 646 -27.27 -43.98 -98.73
CA MET A 646 -26.90 -45.39 -98.71
C MET A 646 -27.71 -46.18 -97.67
N VAL A 647 -28.64 -45.61 -96.90
CA VAL A 647 -29.47 -46.32 -95.90
C VAL A 647 -30.95 -46.17 -96.25
N ALA A 648 -31.36 -45.04 -96.83
CA ALA A 648 -32.39 -45.03 -97.85
C ALA A 648 -31.91 -45.90 -99.02
N GLY A 649 -30.71 -45.67 -99.57
CA GLY A 649 -30.14 -46.52 -100.62
C GLY A 649 -30.05 -48.00 -100.24
N ILE A 650 -29.64 -48.38 -99.02
CA ILE A 650 -29.65 -49.78 -98.58
C ILE A 650 -31.03 -50.24 -98.11
N ALA A 651 -31.95 -49.40 -97.63
CA ALA A 651 -33.34 -49.82 -97.44
C ALA A 651 -34.04 -50.05 -98.79
N GLU A 652 -33.65 -49.30 -99.82
CA GLU A 652 -34.05 -49.42 -101.22
C GLU A 652 -33.31 -50.57 -101.91
N GLN A 653 -32.09 -50.93 -101.44
CA GLN A 653 -31.31 -52.12 -101.84
C GLN A 653 -31.61 -53.34 -100.95
N ALA A 654 -32.39 -53.24 -99.87
CA ALA A 654 -32.73 -54.33 -98.93
C ALA A 654 -34.22 -54.66 -98.94
N ASN A 655 -35.11 -53.69 -99.14
CA ASN A 655 -36.34 -53.93 -99.89
C ASN A 655 -35.89 -54.46 -101.25
N GLY A 656 -35.05 -53.73 -101.99
CA GLY A 656 -34.41 -54.23 -103.20
C GLY A 656 -33.80 -55.63 -103.08
N SER A 657 -33.22 -56.08 -101.95
CA SER A 657 -32.68 -57.46 -101.83
C SER A 657 -33.70 -58.50 -101.39
N ALA A 658 -34.60 -58.20 -100.46
CA ALA A 658 -35.66 -59.15 -100.05
C ALA A 658 -36.71 -59.30 -101.16
N GLU A 659 -36.90 -58.21 -101.89
CA GLU A 659 -37.67 -58.14 -103.10
C GLU A 659 -36.86 -58.73 -104.25
N ILE A 660 -35.55 -58.52 -104.41
CA ILE A 660 -34.74 -59.28 -105.38
C ILE A 660 -34.72 -60.78 -105.04
N ALA A 661 -34.80 -61.23 -103.79
CA ALA A 661 -35.01 -62.66 -103.47
C ALA A 661 -36.41 -63.13 -103.94
N ARG A 662 -37.39 -62.21 -103.91
CA ARG A 662 -38.66 -62.29 -104.65
C ARG A 662 -38.57 -61.83 -106.13
N ALA A 663 -37.35 -61.74 -106.67
CA ALA A 663 -36.99 -61.94 -108.06
C ALA A 663 -36.41 -63.34 -108.32
N MET A 664 -36.16 -64.18 -107.29
CA MET A 664 -35.24 -65.32 -107.40
C MET A 664 -35.73 -66.70 -106.82
N ASP A 665 -36.99 -67.15 -107.03
CA ASP A 665 -37.52 -68.55 -106.88
C ASP A 665 -38.98 -68.79 -107.39
N GLY A 666 -39.37 -69.87 -108.05
CA GLY A 666 -38.60 -70.93 -108.73
C GLY A 666 -39.40 -71.42 -109.97
N ALA A 667 -38.98 -71.21 -111.22
CA ALA A 667 -37.82 -70.46 -111.66
C ALA A 667 -38.10 -69.60 -112.91
N ARG A 668 -37.67 -68.34 -112.98
CA ARG A 668 -37.58 -67.34 -111.89
C ARG A 668 -38.83 -67.30 -110.99
N LYS A 669 -40.02 -67.16 -111.62
CA LYS A 669 -41.38 -66.98 -111.03
C LYS A 669 -41.53 -65.78 -110.08
N HIS A 670 -40.97 -65.83 -108.87
CA HIS A 670 -40.43 -64.61 -108.28
C HIS A 670 -39.59 -63.93 -109.37
N ALA A 671 -39.93 -62.67 -109.65
CA ALA A 671 -39.58 -61.82 -110.81
C ALA A 671 -40.84 -60.99 -111.05
N VAL A 672 -41.97 -61.69 -111.18
CA VAL A 672 -43.33 -61.14 -110.98
C VAL A 672 -43.64 -60.95 -109.49
N GLN A 673 -42.60 -60.74 -108.67
CA GLN A 673 -42.71 -60.13 -107.34
C GLN A 673 -41.68 -59.00 -107.11
N ASN A 674 -40.45 -59.07 -107.64
CA ASN A 674 -39.49 -57.94 -107.59
C ASN A 674 -39.71 -56.82 -108.62
N ALA A 675 -40.32 -57.13 -109.75
CA ALA A 675 -40.82 -56.10 -110.63
C ALA A 675 -42.09 -55.43 -110.06
N ARG A 676 -42.50 -55.78 -108.82
CA ARG A 676 -43.86 -55.58 -108.31
C ARG A 676 -43.92 -54.80 -107.00
N ALA A 677 -42.84 -54.78 -106.22
CA ALA A 677 -42.55 -53.78 -105.20
C ALA A 677 -41.36 -52.85 -105.59
N ILE A 678 -40.69 -53.04 -106.73
CA ILE A 678 -40.11 -51.92 -107.51
C ILE A 678 -41.25 -51.05 -108.08
N ALA A 679 -42.45 -51.62 -108.27
CA ALA A 679 -43.68 -50.85 -108.45
C ALA A 679 -44.22 -50.24 -107.14
N GLU A 680 -43.78 -50.72 -105.98
CA GLU A 680 -43.91 -50.01 -104.69
C GLU A 680 -42.76 -49.00 -104.51
N GLN A 681 -41.58 -49.16 -105.14
CA GLN A 681 -40.57 -48.11 -105.30
C GLN A 681 -40.97 -47.07 -106.34
N ALA A 682 -41.94 -47.35 -107.22
CA ALA A 682 -42.66 -46.30 -107.94
C ALA A 682 -43.67 -45.57 -107.03
N MET A 683 -44.00 -46.12 -105.86
CA MET A 683 -44.59 -45.36 -104.74
C MET A 683 -43.53 -44.76 -103.82
N VAL A 684 -42.35 -45.37 -103.61
CA VAL A 684 -41.25 -44.75 -102.83
C VAL A 684 -40.57 -43.62 -103.62
N ALA A 685 -40.57 -43.62 -104.95
CA ALA A 685 -40.21 -42.46 -105.77
C ALA A 685 -41.28 -41.36 -105.65
N LYS A 686 -42.53 -41.73 -105.40
CA LYS A 686 -43.66 -40.85 -105.02
C LYS A 686 -43.56 -40.40 -103.55
N GLU A 687 -42.85 -41.14 -102.70
CA GLU A 687 -42.44 -40.79 -101.34
C GLU A 687 -41.08 -40.09 -101.28
N LEU A 688 -40.27 -40.12 -102.33
CA LEU A 688 -39.07 -39.32 -102.55
C LEU A 688 -39.48 -37.99 -103.19
N GLU A 689 -40.55 -38.01 -103.99
CA GLU A 689 -41.37 -36.85 -104.33
C GLU A 689 -42.07 -36.30 -103.06
N ALA A 690 -42.49 -37.17 -102.13
CA ALA A 690 -42.91 -36.73 -100.79
C ALA A 690 -41.75 -36.30 -99.90
N GLY A 691 -40.54 -36.83 -100.11
CA GLY A 691 -39.31 -36.59 -99.37
C GLY A 691 -38.59 -35.32 -99.81
N ILE A 692 -38.75 -34.94 -101.09
CA ILE A 692 -38.39 -33.62 -101.62
C ILE A 692 -39.51 -32.63 -101.33
N ARG A 693 -40.78 -33.06 -101.25
CA ARG A 693 -41.80 -32.27 -100.53
C ARG A 693 -41.47 -32.16 -99.03
N ASP A 694 -40.79 -33.13 -98.40
CA ASP A 694 -40.34 -33.06 -97.01
C ASP A 694 -39.01 -32.33 -96.84
N VAL A 695 -38.16 -32.17 -97.86
CA VAL A 695 -37.00 -31.25 -97.84
C VAL A 695 -37.45 -29.84 -98.22
N SER A 696 -38.45 -29.68 -99.09
CA SER A 696 -39.13 -28.40 -99.33
C SER A 696 -39.94 -27.97 -98.10
N ARG A 697 -40.60 -28.92 -97.43
CA ARG A 697 -41.27 -28.72 -96.15
C ARG A 697 -40.28 -28.62 -94.99
N LEU A 698 -39.12 -29.28 -94.99
CA LEU A 698 -38.07 -29.06 -93.98
C LEU A 698 -37.33 -27.74 -94.24
N SER A 699 -37.26 -27.27 -95.48
CA SER A 699 -36.80 -25.92 -95.81
C SER A 699 -37.84 -24.88 -95.38
N ALA A 700 -39.13 -25.17 -95.56
CA ALA A 700 -40.22 -24.38 -94.99
C ALA A 700 -40.26 -24.47 -93.45
N ASP A 701 -39.97 -25.62 -92.85
CA ASP A 701 -39.92 -25.86 -91.40
C ASP A 701 -38.60 -25.32 -90.84
N ILE A 702 -37.52 -25.15 -91.61
CA ILE A 702 -36.32 -24.40 -91.25
C ILE A 702 -36.58 -22.89 -91.40
N THR A 703 -37.41 -22.46 -92.36
CA THR A 703 -37.84 -21.06 -92.49
C THR A 703 -38.82 -20.69 -91.37
N VAL A 704 -39.73 -21.60 -91.02
CA VAL A 704 -40.64 -21.49 -89.87
C VAL A 704 -39.85 -21.65 -88.57
N ALA A 705 -38.90 -22.59 -88.44
CA ALA A 705 -38.07 -22.72 -87.25
C ALA A 705 -37.06 -21.58 -87.11
N THR A 706 -36.55 -20.95 -88.18
CA THR A 706 -35.78 -19.70 -88.04
C THR A 706 -36.68 -18.52 -87.70
N ALA A 707 -37.95 -18.53 -88.11
CA ALA A 707 -38.95 -17.57 -87.62
C ALA A 707 -39.36 -17.84 -86.15
N GLU A 708 -39.47 -19.09 -85.71
CA GLU A 708 -39.76 -19.50 -84.33
C GLU A 708 -38.55 -19.31 -83.42
N HIS A 709 -37.32 -19.56 -83.89
CA HIS A 709 -36.09 -19.24 -83.18
C HIS A 709 -35.83 -17.73 -83.17
N ALA A 710 -36.18 -16.97 -84.22
CA ALA A 710 -36.15 -15.51 -84.14
C ALA A 710 -37.21 -14.97 -83.16
N SER A 711 -38.41 -15.56 -83.16
CA SER A 711 -39.46 -15.29 -82.15
C SER A 711 -39.00 -15.69 -80.75
N GLY A 712 -38.31 -16.81 -80.61
CA GLY A 712 -37.78 -17.35 -79.36
C GLY A 712 -36.60 -16.55 -78.83
N VAL A 713 -35.71 -16.04 -79.69
CA VAL A 713 -34.68 -15.07 -79.31
C VAL A 713 -35.32 -13.72 -78.95
N THR A 714 -36.39 -13.31 -79.63
CA THR A 714 -37.18 -12.13 -79.22
C THR A 714 -37.91 -12.34 -77.88
N SER A 715 -38.34 -13.57 -77.58
CA SER A 715 -38.81 -13.96 -76.24
C SER A 715 -37.68 -13.90 -75.24
N LEU A 716 -36.52 -14.51 -75.52
CA LEU A 716 -35.37 -14.52 -74.61
C LEU A 716 -34.81 -13.12 -74.33
N VAL A 717 -34.91 -12.17 -75.27
CA VAL A 717 -34.63 -10.74 -75.01
C VAL A 717 -35.65 -10.16 -74.02
N LYS A 718 -36.95 -10.46 -74.17
CA LYS A 718 -37.98 -10.10 -73.19
C LYS A 718 -37.77 -10.80 -71.83
N ASP A 719 -37.39 -12.06 -71.83
CA ASP A 719 -37.18 -12.87 -70.63
C ASP A 719 -35.91 -12.42 -69.89
N ALA A 720 -34.86 -11.98 -70.60
CA ALA A 720 -33.70 -11.32 -70.01
C ALA A 720 -34.04 -9.95 -69.40
N ASP A 721 -34.97 -9.20 -70.00
CA ASP A 721 -35.44 -7.93 -69.44
C ASP A 721 -36.42 -8.15 -68.26
N GLU A 722 -37.21 -9.23 -68.30
CA GLU A 722 -38.06 -9.68 -67.19
C GLU A 722 -37.21 -10.22 -66.02
N VAL A 723 -36.13 -10.96 -66.28
CA VAL A 723 -35.13 -11.35 -65.27
C VAL A 723 -34.43 -10.12 -64.68
N ARG A 724 -34.10 -9.10 -65.48
CA ARG A 724 -33.57 -7.82 -64.98
C ARG A 724 -34.59 -7.10 -64.08
N ARG A 725 -35.88 -7.15 -64.43
CA ARG A 725 -36.99 -6.59 -63.63
C ARG A 725 -37.20 -7.35 -62.32
N ILE A 726 -37.18 -8.69 -62.37
CA ILE A 726 -37.31 -9.59 -61.22
C ILE A 726 -36.12 -9.42 -60.29
N ALA A 727 -34.88 -9.43 -60.78
CA ALA A 727 -33.69 -9.24 -59.94
C ALA A 727 -33.72 -7.92 -59.14
N LYS A 728 -34.15 -6.81 -59.78
CA LYS A 728 -34.38 -5.52 -59.10
C LYS A 728 -35.53 -5.56 -58.08
N GLN A 729 -36.57 -6.35 -58.32
CA GLN A 729 -37.70 -6.52 -57.39
C GLN A 729 -37.32 -7.43 -56.20
N THR A 730 -36.54 -8.49 -56.44
CA THR A 730 -36.01 -9.41 -55.43
C THR A 730 -35.00 -8.72 -54.52
N ALA A 731 -34.08 -7.91 -55.05
CA ALA A 731 -33.17 -7.11 -54.22
C ALA A 731 -33.92 -6.17 -53.26
N ARG A 732 -35.12 -5.70 -53.65
CA ARG A 732 -35.99 -4.85 -52.83
C ARG A 732 -36.66 -5.64 -51.69
N THR A 733 -37.27 -6.78 -52.01
CA THR A 733 -37.95 -7.65 -51.02
C THR A 733 -36.97 -8.38 -50.09
N VAL A 734 -35.76 -8.71 -50.54
CA VAL A 734 -34.65 -9.18 -49.70
C VAL A 734 -34.21 -8.09 -48.70
N GLY A 735 -34.29 -6.80 -49.09
CA GLY A 735 -34.11 -5.67 -48.18
C GLY A 735 -35.16 -5.63 -47.06
N GLU A 736 -36.44 -5.81 -47.40
CA GLU A 736 -37.55 -5.89 -46.45
C GLU A 736 -37.42 -7.12 -45.51
N GLN A 737 -36.93 -8.25 -46.02
CA GLN A 737 -36.65 -9.45 -45.22
C GLN A 737 -35.48 -9.25 -44.24
N ALA A 738 -34.44 -8.52 -44.61
CA ALA A 738 -33.35 -8.16 -43.69
C ALA A 738 -33.85 -7.29 -42.53
N GLU A 739 -34.78 -6.37 -42.79
CA GLU A 739 -35.42 -5.53 -41.77
C GLU A 739 -36.33 -6.37 -40.84
N ALA A 740 -37.08 -7.33 -41.40
CA ALA A 740 -37.88 -8.28 -40.62
C ALA A 740 -37.03 -9.20 -39.72
N LEU A 741 -35.87 -9.68 -40.20
CA LEU A 741 -34.93 -10.48 -39.41
C LEU A 741 -34.33 -9.70 -38.24
N SER A 742 -34.04 -8.40 -38.42
CA SER A 742 -33.62 -7.49 -37.36
C SER A 742 -34.68 -7.37 -36.24
N VAL A 743 -35.96 -7.23 -36.62
CA VAL A 743 -37.09 -7.24 -35.67
C VAL A 743 -37.21 -8.59 -34.95
N LEU A 744 -36.99 -9.70 -35.64
CA LEU A 744 -37.04 -11.05 -35.06
C LEU A 744 -35.93 -11.27 -34.02
N ALA A 745 -34.69 -10.86 -34.31
CA ALA A 745 -33.57 -10.88 -33.36
C ALA A 745 -33.87 -10.03 -32.10
N GLY A 746 -34.50 -8.86 -32.28
CA GLY A 746 -34.98 -8.04 -31.17
C GLY A 746 -36.09 -8.70 -30.33
N SER A 747 -36.88 -9.61 -30.91
CA SER A 747 -37.88 -10.41 -30.20
C SER A 747 -37.25 -11.54 -29.38
N VAL A 748 -36.29 -12.27 -29.97
CA VAL A 748 -35.51 -13.32 -29.28
C VAL A 748 -34.79 -12.72 -28.06
N SER A 749 -34.15 -11.56 -28.21
CA SER A 749 -33.51 -10.83 -27.09
C SER A 749 -34.48 -10.55 -25.93
N LYS A 750 -35.74 -10.15 -26.21
CA LYS A 750 -36.77 -9.95 -25.17
C LYS A 750 -37.22 -11.24 -24.50
N GLN A 751 -37.28 -12.35 -25.25
CA GLN A 751 -37.58 -13.67 -24.68
C GLN A 751 -36.44 -14.17 -23.79
N THR A 752 -35.17 -13.96 -24.17
CA THR A 752 -34.00 -14.26 -23.34
C THR A 752 -34.06 -13.52 -22.00
N VAL A 753 -34.35 -12.20 -22.00
CA VAL A 753 -34.51 -11.42 -20.76
C VAL A 753 -35.67 -11.93 -19.89
N SER A 754 -36.77 -12.37 -20.51
CA SER A 754 -37.93 -12.92 -19.79
C SER A 754 -37.63 -14.28 -19.16
N LEU A 755 -36.89 -15.15 -19.87
CA LEU A 755 -36.43 -16.45 -19.37
C LEU A 755 -35.33 -16.32 -18.31
N GLN A 756 -34.46 -15.30 -18.39
CA GLN A 756 -33.54 -14.96 -17.30
C GLN A 756 -34.30 -14.58 -16.01
N GLY A 757 -35.42 -13.85 -16.13
CA GLY A 757 -36.32 -13.56 -15.01
C GLY A 757 -36.91 -14.83 -14.38
N LEU A 758 -37.41 -15.75 -15.21
CA LEU A 758 -37.94 -17.05 -14.78
C LEU A 758 -36.88 -17.94 -14.11
N ALA A 759 -35.69 -18.04 -14.70
CA ALA A 759 -34.56 -18.79 -14.16
C ALA A 759 -34.10 -18.24 -12.79
N ARG A 760 -34.16 -16.91 -12.61
CA ARG A 760 -33.87 -16.26 -11.33
C ARG A 760 -34.93 -16.58 -10.28
N ILE A 761 -36.22 -16.47 -10.61
CA ILE A 761 -37.32 -16.78 -9.69
C ILE A 761 -37.30 -18.24 -9.24
N THR A 762 -37.01 -19.18 -10.15
CA THR A 762 -36.86 -20.60 -9.80
C THR A 762 -35.60 -20.88 -8.98
N GLY A 763 -34.50 -20.14 -9.20
CA GLY A 763 -33.33 -20.17 -8.31
C GLY A 763 -33.62 -19.66 -6.90
N ASP A 764 -34.36 -18.55 -6.78
CA ASP A 764 -34.76 -17.98 -5.49
C ASP A 764 -35.73 -18.95 -4.76
N GLN A 765 -36.66 -19.60 -5.47
CA GLN A 765 -37.52 -20.65 -4.91
C GLN A 765 -36.77 -21.93 -4.52
N ALA A 766 -35.77 -22.36 -5.28
CA ALA A 766 -34.91 -23.49 -4.92
C ALA A 766 -34.11 -23.19 -3.65
N THR A 767 -33.62 -21.95 -3.51
CA THR A 767 -32.90 -21.48 -2.31
C THR A 767 -33.83 -21.46 -1.10
N ALA A 768 -35.04 -20.89 -1.23
CA ALA A 768 -36.03 -20.90 -0.15
C ALA A 768 -36.49 -22.33 0.23
N THR A 769 -36.60 -23.24 -0.74
CA THR A 769 -36.97 -24.65 -0.48
C THR A 769 -35.84 -25.41 0.20
N ALA A 770 -34.57 -25.10 -0.12
CA ALA A 770 -33.41 -25.60 0.60
C ALA A 770 -33.33 -25.05 2.04
N GLU A 771 -33.63 -23.77 2.26
CA GLU A 771 -33.72 -23.16 3.59
C GLU A 771 -34.83 -23.81 4.43
N VAL A 772 -36.01 -24.07 3.86
CA VAL A 772 -37.09 -24.80 4.54
C VAL A 772 -36.68 -26.24 4.87
N ASN A 773 -36.03 -26.96 3.94
CA ASN A 773 -35.58 -28.33 4.20
C ASN A 773 -34.46 -28.37 5.27
N GLN A 774 -33.55 -27.38 5.27
CA GLN A 774 -32.52 -27.23 6.30
C GLN A 774 -33.12 -26.82 7.65
N ALA A 775 -34.14 -25.96 7.68
CA ALA A 775 -34.90 -25.65 8.89
C ALA A 775 -35.64 -26.89 9.42
N MET A 776 -36.25 -27.71 8.56
CA MET A 776 -36.86 -28.99 8.95
C MET A 776 -35.82 -29.96 9.52
N HIS A 777 -34.62 -30.05 8.94
CA HIS A 777 -33.51 -30.83 9.50
C HIS A 777 -33.03 -30.29 10.85
N VAL A 778 -32.94 -28.97 11.03
CA VAL A 778 -32.54 -28.35 12.32
C VAL A 778 -33.61 -28.53 13.39
N VAL A 779 -34.90 -28.41 13.04
CA VAL A 779 -36.01 -28.68 13.96
C VAL A 779 -36.05 -30.16 14.32
N ARG A 780 -35.94 -31.07 13.33
CA ARG A 780 -35.84 -32.54 13.55
C ARG A 780 -34.65 -32.91 14.43
N GLY A 781 -33.49 -32.28 14.20
CA GLY A 781 -32.29 -32.41 15.02
C GLY A 781 -32.56 -31.98 16.45
N ARG A 782 -33.08 -30.76 16.65
CA ARG A 782 -33.46 -30.23 17.96
C ARG A 782 -34.53 -31.05 18.67
N THR A 783 -35.53 -31.60 17.98
CA THR A 783 -36.54 -32.48 18.58
C THR A 783 -35.91 -33.76 19.12
N ARG A 784 -34.95 -34.36 18.38
CA ARG A 784 -34.16 -35.51 18.86
C ARG A 784 -33.17 -35.14 19.96
N GLU A 785 -32.49 -34.00 19.86
CA GLU A 785 -31.60 -33.48 20.90
C GLU A 785 -32.35 -33.16 22.18
N ILE A 786 -33.55 -32.57 22.11
CA ILE A 786 -34.39 -32.29 23.27
C ILE A 786 -34.90 -33.59 23.88
N ALA A 787 -35.36 -34.57 23.08
CA ALA A 787 -35.78 -35.87 23.61
C ALA A 787 -34.61 -36.62 24.29
N THR A 788 -33.43 -36.66 23.66
CA THR A 788 -32.23 -37.29 24.25
C THR A 788 -31.66 -36.50 25.42
N ALA A 789 -31.75 -35.16 25.41
CA ALA A 789 -31.35 -34.31 26.52
C ALA A 789 -32.30 -34.45 27.72
N LEU A 790 -33.61 -34.56 27.52
CA LEU A 790 -34.56 -34.84 28.62
C LEU A 790 -34.32 -36.24 29.21
N ALA A 791 -34.14 -37.26 28.37
CA ALA A 791 -33.78 -38.60 28.83
C ALA A 791 -32.42 -38.62 29.57
N ALA A 792 -31.43 -37.88 29.08
CA ALA A 792 -30.13 -37.72 29.74
C ALA A 792 -30.22 -36.85 31.01
N GLN A 793 -31.12 -35.87 31.06
CA GLN A 793 -31.33 -34.99 32.21
C GLN A 793 -32.07 -35.70 33.33
N ALA A 794 -33.06 -36.55 33.03
CA ALA A 794 -33.64 -37.48 33.99
C ALA A 794 -32.57 -38.42 34.58
N LYS A 795 -31.70 -38.97 33.72
CA LYS A 795 -30.61 -39.87 34.13
C LYS A 795 -29.48 -39.16 34.89
N SER A 796 -29.17 -37.92 34.53
CA SER A 796 -28.12 -37.10 35.16
C SER A 796 -28.60 -36.48 36.48
N ALA A 797 -29.86 -36.08 36.58
CA ALA A 797 -30.47 -35.66 37.83
C ALA A 797 -30.47 -36.82 38.87
N ALA A 798 -30.66 -38.06 38.42
CA ALA A 798 -30.49 -39.24 39.28
C ALA A 798 -29.02 -39.51 39.68
N ALA A 799 -28.05 -39.19 38.83
CA ALA A 799 -26.62 -39.41 39.09
C ALA A 799 -25.99 -38.31 39.97
N GLY A 800 -26.30 -37.03 39.73
CA GLY A 800 -25.78 -35.90 40.51
C GLY A 800 -26.17 -35.95 41.99
N VAL A 801 -27.29 -36.58 42.32
CA VAL A 801 -27.71 -36.89 43.70
C VAL A 801 -26.68 -37.79 44.42
N VAL A 802 -25.94 -38.63 43.68
CA VAL A 802 -24.94 -39.58 44.21
C VAL A 802 -23.55 -38.95 44.33
N ASP A 803 -23.07 -38.28 43.28
CA ASP A 803 -21.70 -37.73 43.26
C ASP A 803 -21.50 -36.59 44.27
N VAL A 804 -22.55 -35.79 44.47
CA VAL A 804 -22.54 -34.69 45.43
C VAL A 804 -22.41 -35.18 46.88
N ALA A 805 -22.87 -36.40 47.18
CA ALA A 805 -22.63 -37.07 48.47
C ALA A 805 -21.18 -37.63 48.63
N THR A 806 -20.36 -37.53 47.59
CA THR A 806 -18.96 -38.00 47.57
C THR A 806 -17.97 -36.85 47.68
N VAL A 807 -18.15 -35.76 46.92
CA VAL A 807 -17.30 -34.56 46.99
C VAL A 807 -17.26 -33.95 48.40
N ALA A 808 -18.39 -33.99 49.13
CA ALA A 808 -18.47 -33.51 50.51
C ALA A 808 -17.55 -34.27 51.50
N ARG A 809 -17.03 -35.46 51.14
CA ARG A 809 -16.08 -36.23 51.96
C ARG A 809 -14.61 -35.89 51.68
N GLU A 810 -14.20 -35.78 50.42
CA GLU A 810 -12.78 -35.60 50.07
C GLU A 810 -12.23 -34.25 50.51
N VAL A 811 -13.03 -33.19 50.35
CA VAL A 811 -12.65 -31.81 50.69
C VAL A 811 -12.32 -31.65 52.18
N ALA A 812 -12.96 -32.43 53.05
CA ALA A 812 -12.65 -32.45 54.49
C ALA A 812 -11.24 -33.02 54.81
N SER A 813 -10.64 -33.81 53.91
CA SER A 813 -9.29 -34.35 54.10
C SER A 813 -8.19 -33.37 53.67
N LEU A 814 -8.42 -32.63 52.57
CA LEU A 814 -7.44 -31.74 51.95
C LEU A 814 -7.09 -30.55 52.84
N GLN A 815 -8.08 -30.06 53.60
CA GLN A 815 -7.92 -28.97 54.57
C GLN A 815 -6.90 -29.28 55.68
N ALA A 816 -6.72 -30.56 56.05
CA ALA A 816 -5.84 -30.94 57.15
C ALA A 816 -4.34 -30.83 56.81
N THR A 817 -3.98 -31.11 55.56
CA THR A 817 -2.57 -31.21 55.12
C THR A 817 -1.91 -29.85 54.97
N THR A 818 -2.66 -28.84 54.51
CA THR A 818 -2.11 -27.52 54.13
C THR A 818 -1.60 -26.73 55.33
N ASN A 819 -2.27 -26.83 56.49
CA ASN A 819 -1.90 -26.06 57.68
C ASN A 819 -0.51 -26.40 58.23
N GLN A 820 0.02 -27.61 58.02
CA GLN A 820 1.35 -28.00 58.51
C GLN A 820 2.52 -27.33 57.76
N GLN A 821 2.33 -26.85 56.53
CA GLN A 821 3.44 -26.28 55.75
C GLN A 821 3.72 -24.80 56.05
N VAL A 822 2.76 -24.08 56.62
CA VAL A 822 2.86 -22.62 56.83
C VAL A 822 3.76 -22.25 58.02
N GLU A 823 3.75 -23.02 59.11
CA GLU A 823 4.53 -22.70 60.33
C GLU A 823 6.05 -22.72 60.13
N ALA A 824 6.57 -23.52 59.18
CA ALA A 824 8.02 -23.72 59.02
C ALA A 824 8.76 -22.53 58.38
N MET A 825 8.07 -21.62 57.68
CA MET A 825 8.71 -20.49 56.97
C MET A 825 8.92 -19.24 57.84
N SER A 826 8.17 -19.07 58.94
CA SER A 826 8.06 -17.77 59.62
C SER A 826 9.22 -17.41 60.57
N SER A 827 10.19 -18.30 60.80
CA SER A 827 11.11 -18.19 61.96
C SER A 827 12.50 -17.61 61.65
N ARG A 828 12.70 -16.90 60.53
CA ARG A 828 14.05 -16.57 60.01
C ARG A 828 14.34 -15.10 59.65
N LEU A 829 13.43 -14.16 59.90
CA LEU A 829 13.50 -12.80 59.32
C LEU A 829 13.42 -11.59 60.29
N ASP A 830 13.12 -11.75 61.58
CA ASP A 830 12.93 -10.61 62.50
C ASP A 830 14.16 -10.26 63.35
N GLY A 831 14.65 -9.01 63.27
CA GLY A 831 15.73 -8.50 64.12
C GLY A 831 16.15 -7.04 63.86
N ALA A 832 15.55 -6.10 64.60
CA ALA A 832 15.80 -4.64 64.66
C ALA A 832 15.33 -3.79 63.43
N GLY A 833 14.66 -2.64 63.61
CA GLY A 833 14.18 -2.01 64.85
C GLY A 833 13.42 -0.69 64.62
N GLU A 834 12.19 -0.64 65.15
CA GLU A 834 11.24 0.47 65.40
C GLU A 834 11.77 1.62 66.30
N PRO A 835 10.98 2.66 66.72
CA PRO A 835 9.86 3.45 66.12
C PRO A 835 10.07 4.98 66.46
N PRO A 836 9.11 5.84 66.92
CA PRO A 836 7.65 5.98 66.72
C PRO A 836 7.14 7.40 66.35
N ALA A 837 5.98 7.46 65.67
CA ALA A 837 4.85 8.38 65.95
C ALA A 837 3.60 7.93 65.17
#